data_AF-A0AAN8AVP0-F1
#
_entry.id   AF-A0AAN8AVP0-F1
#
_cell.length_a   1.000
_cell.length_b   1.000
_cell.length_c   1.000
_cell.angle_alpha   90.00
_cell.angle_beta   90.00
_cell.angle_gamma   90.00
#
_symmetry.space_group_name_H-M   'P 1'
#
loop_
_entity.id
_entity.type
_entity.pdbx_description
1 polymer ?
#
loop_
_entity_poly.entity_id
_entity_poly.type
_entity_poly.pdbx_seq_one_letter_code
_entity_poly.pdbx_strand_id
1 'polypeptide(L)'
;MELKWKSKPVNVLLGCVLALCFCAVCPAERLCTVPPGPVTVPENSTVDIEVGKIDSSSDVELTVTVNPEDLFYLKGNALMVKKGLDYESLDSLTLTVWVQCSREDSISVNEPVEVLIENVNDNPPNFAQSHYVLEVNELTAVNSSVGLIEASDVDSEPLYYRLEPATDKYFRLENINTPKIIVKSILDYDVIQKIPLVLHVQDTLNGSASNEPFFTSVATITVQVKDVDNRPPWFQPCLRSNLGIAKLCVSTGYRGKVNLTEKEDGPLVLEPGPVFAKDGDKNRSEVISYRILRGNEGNIFQIDEDTGNISMAKAADIVGPITLTVLASQVTNRDQFAMTQVTIEVMKKSRNPPRFEKERYEGFIYSNSVPESMILRDRSTNRPFRVRARDEDFAAGTNPDVKYEVQYSSYVNVTSDGFVILKRVVKTESFALQLRAVDTTTGEFGTAALSVQVIPAVAIPSPSNVGYRPGDMALLGLVMAALLVLCLIVIGFLISRLWKGNASMDKICECLGPCLKSDQHRSGHRDSLQYTNDGFQTEGDASRGGGKRSNHEGRNRHCSSCGIFSNHVPKGSPSVRPSRKGRGDGDEYGMRSMANKQRRKEGQKTVWFKESEDSSDIEVEIIPDTVGRVEEETEEELDMEGVVRDPAAPLRESEGEQESESAGPDEEKDRGKEKGGEEREG
;
A
#
# COMPACT_ATOMS: atom_id res chain seq x y z
N MET A 1 -45.49 39.10 -1.68
CA MET A 1 -46.32 40.30 -1.90
C MET A 1 -45.38 41.49 -1.88
N GLU A 2 -45.23 42.23 -2.99
CA GLU A 2 -44.42 43.46 -3.02
C GLU A 2 -45.34 44.68 -3.06
N LEU A 3 -44.97 45.76 -2.36
CA LEU A 3 -45.65 47.05 -2.44
C LEU A 3 -44.66 48.15 -2.83
N LYS A 4 -44.55 48.39 -4.14
CA LYS A 4 -43.93 49.58 -4.72
C LYS A 4 -45.00 50.66 -4.90
N TRP A 5 -44.79 51.87 -4.38
CA TRP A 5 -45.26 53.13 -4.98
C TRP A 5 -44.06 54.10 -4.92
N LYS A 6 -43.48 54.57 -6.04
CA LYS A 6 -44.00 55.49 -7.07
C LYS A 6 -44.33 56.89 -6.53
N SER A 7 -43.43 57.83 -6.84
CA SER A 7 -43.64 59.27 -6.72
C SER A 7 -44.26 59.88 -7.99
N LYS A 8 -44.88 61.06 -7.85
CA LYS A 8 -44.72 62.23 -8.75
C LYS A 8 -45.32 63.51 -8.10
N PRO A 9 -44.88 64.72 -8.48
CA PRO A 9 -45.16 65.95 -7.75
C PRO A 9 -46.24 66.85 -8.40
N VAL A 10 -46.67 67.89 -7.67
CA VAL A 10 -47.40 69.05 -8.20
C VAL A 10 -46.85 70.34 -7.56
N ASN A 11 -46.51 71.33 -8.39
CA ASN A 11 -46.20 72.71 -7.98
C ASN A 11 -47.26 73.66 -8.57
N VAL A 12 -47.88 74.51 -7.75
CA VAL A 12 -48.51 75.77 -8.16
C VAL A 12 -48.29 76.82 -7.06
N LEU A 13 -48.04 78.07 -7.44
CA LEU A 13 -47.75 79.19 -6.55
C LEU A 13 -49.06 79.82 -6.01
N LEU A 14 -48.97 80.56 -4.87
CA LEU A 14 -48.94 82.05 -4.83
C LEU A 14 -49.54 82.60 -3.51
N GLY A 15 -49.05 83.76 -3.01
CA GLY A 15 -49.97 84.71 -2.35
C GLY A 15 -49.75 85.20 -0.90
N CYS A 16 -48.53 85.56 -0.51
CA CYS A 16 -48.19 86.74 0.35
C CYS A 16 -48.80 86.99 1.77
N VAL A 17 -47.90 87.47 2.66
CA VAL A 17 -48.07 88.24 3.93
C VAL A 17 -48.91 87.65 5.09
N LEU A 18 -48.24 87.25 6.19
CA LEU A 18 -48.09 88.08 7.41
C LEU A 18 -47.25 87.38 8.51
N ALA A 19 -46.90 88.16 9.55
CA ALA A 19 -46.28 87.76 10.82
C ALA A 19 -44.92 87.03 10.76
N LEU A 20 -43.84 87.76 11.04
CA LEU A 20 -42.59 87.14 11.49
C LEU A 20 -42.79 86.57 12.91
N CYS A 21 -42.55 85.28 13.08
CA CYS A 21 -42.24 84.67 14.37
C CYS A 21 -40.94 83.88 14.24
N PHE A 22 -39.84 84.62 14.02
CA PHE A 22 -38.54 84.10 14.42
C PHE A 22 -38.55 83.98 15.95
N CYS A 23 -38.74 82.76 16.45
CA CYS A 23 -38.19 82.40 17.75
C CYS A 23 -36.67 82.45 17.61
N ALA A 24 -36.10 83.64 17.82
CA ALA A 24 -34.69 83.79 18.04
C ALA A 24 -34.35 82.94 19.26
N VAL A 25 -33.62 81.85 19.04
CA VAL A 25 -32.99 81.10 20.13
C VAL A 25 -32.01 82.07 20.75
N CYS A 26 -32.34 82.60 21.93
CA CYS A 26 -31.37 83.34 22.73
C CYS A 26 -30.18 82.41 22.97
N PRO A 27 -28.95 82.76 22.54
CA PRO A 27 -27.79 82.13 23.12
C PRO A 27 -27.76 82.55 24.59
N ALA A 28 -28.15 81.64 25.48
CA ALA A 28 -27.73 81.76 26.86
C ALA A 28 -26.20 81.74 26.85
N GLU A 29 -25.60 82.79 27.41
CA GLU A 29 -24.15 82.99 27.37
C GLU A 29 -23.48 81.93 28.25
N ARG A 30 -23.08 80.80 27.63
CA ARG A 30 -22.38 79.73 28.34
C ARG A 30 -21.03 80.24 28.82
N LEU A 31 -20.78 80.12 30.13
CA LEU A 31 -19.52 80.56 30.76
C LEU A 31 -18.29 79.81 30.21
N CYS A 32 -18.49 78.58 29.75
CA CYS A 32 -17.50 77.76 29.09
C CYS A 32 -18.17 76.81 28.09
N THR A 33 -17.39 76.20 27.19
CA THR A 33 -17.82 75.11 26.31
C THR A 33 -16.78 74.00 26.34
N VAL A 34 -17.25 72.76 26.57
CA VAL A 34 -16.43 71.54 26.58
C VAL A 34 -16.38 70.88 25.19
N PRO A 35 -15.41 69.98 24.91
CA PRO A 35 -15.36 69.22 23.67
C PRO A 35 -16.68 68.45 23.40
N PRO A 36 -17.14 68.36 22.14
CA PRO A 36 -18.42 67.73 21.81
C PRO A 36 -18.30 66.19 21.71
N GLY A 37 -18.85 65.50 22.70
CA GLY A 37 -18.88 64.03 22.77
C GLY A 37 -17.67 63.43 23.50
N PRO A 38 -17.55 62.10 23.55
CA PRO A 38 -16.43 61.43 24.22
C PRO A 38 -15.13 61.69 23.47
N VAL A 39 -14.11 62.17 24.18
CA VAL A 39 -12.76 62.31 23.62
C VAL A 39 -11.97 61.04 23.90
N THR A 40 -11.43 60.43 22.84
CA THR A 40 -10.61 59.22 22.91
C THR A 40 -9.21 59.54 23.41
N VAL A 41 -8.74 58.78 24.39
CA VAL A 41 -7.36 58.80 24.89
C VAL A 41 -6.85 57.36 24.88
N PRO A 42 -5.80 57.03 24.10
CA PRO A 42 -5.19 55.71 24.16
C PRO A 42 -4.57 55.49 25.53
N GLU A 43 -4.63 54.27 26.02
CA GLU A 43 -3.88 53.87 27.21
C GLU A 43 -2.35 53.90 26.99
N ASN A 44 -1.59 53.63 28.05
CA ASN A 44 -0.15 53.90 28.13
C ASN A 44 0.25 55.37 27.84
N SER A 45 -0.75 56.26 27.71
CA SER A 45 -0.58 57.71 27.60
C SER A 45 0.25 58.25 28.75
N THR A 46 1.36 58.92 28.40
CA THR A 46 2.20 59.61 29.37
C THR A 46 1.45 60.75 30.06
N VAL A 47 1.83 61.03 31.31
CA VAL A 47 1.43 62.24 32.04
C VAL A 47 1.65 63.49 31.17
N ASP A 48 0.78 64.49 31.30
CA ASP A 48 0.76 65.72 30.52
C ASP A 48 0.33 65.58 29.04
N ILE A 49 -0.35 64.49 28.67
CA ILE A 49 -1.13 64.43 27.41
C ILE A 49 -2.41 65.26 27.52
N GLU A 50 -2.72 66.04 26.48
CA GLU A 50 -3.90 66.90 26.37
C GLU A 50 -5.12 66.06 25.96
N VAL A 51 -6.12 65.96 26.83
CA VAL A 51 -7.41 65.32 26.55
C VAL A 51 -8.29 66.24 25.72
N GLY A 52 -8.27 67.55 25.98
CA GLY A 52 -9.04 68.51 25.18
C GLY A 52 -9.06 69.91 25.77
N LYS A 53 -9.55 70.87 24.98
CA LYS A 53 -9.64 72.28 25.38
C LYS A 53 -11.06 72.65 25.78
N ILE A 54 -11.15 73.46 26.82
CA ILE A 54 -12.40 74.01 27.34
C ILE A 54 -12.38 75.50 26.98
N ASP A 55 -13.22 75.90 26.04
CA ASP A 55 -13.30 77.27 25.58
C ASP A 55 -13.98 78.13 26.66
N SER A 56 -13.27 79.10 27.22
CA SER A 56 -13.80 80.05 28.20
C SER A 56 -13.25 81.46 27.97
N SER A 57 -13.95 82.47 28.50
CA SER A 57 -13.43 83.84 28.57
C SER A 57 -12.33 83.95 29.63
N SER A 58 -11.43 84.94 29.50
CA SER A 58 -10.39 85.28 30.49
C SER A 58 -10.90 85.46 31.92
N ASP A 59 -12.17 85.81 32.06
CA ASP A 59 -12.81 86.20 33.31
C ASP A 59 -13.64 85.04 33.91
N VAL A 60 -13.24 83.80 33.63
CA VAL A 60 -13.88 82.55 34.11
C VAL A 60 -12.80 81.59 34.62
N GLU A 61 -12.88 81.25 35.90
CA GLU A 61 -12.08 80.21 36.53
C GLU A 61 -12.66 78.83 36.22
N LEU A 62 -11.78 77.85 35.95
CA LEU A 62 -12.13 76.47 35.63
C LEU A 62 -11.61 75.54 36.73
N THR A 63 -12.48 74.74 37.33
CA THR A 63 -12.13 73.78 38.40
C THR A 63 -12.72 72.40 38.12
N VAL A 64 -11.99 71.33 38.45
CA VAL A 64 -12.51 69.96 38.34
C VAL A 64 -13.28 69.62 39.62
N THR A 65 -14.56 69.27 39.49
CA THR A 65 -15.46 68.97 40.62
C THR A 65 -15.71 67.47 40.81
N VAL A 66 -15.66 66.70 39.73
CA VAL A 66 -15.66 65.22 39.78
C VAL A 66 -14.53 64.75 38.88
N ASN A 67 -13.61 63.98 39.47
CA ASN A 67 -12.41 63.46 38.82
C ASN A 67 -12.30 61.96 39.14
N PRO A 68 -12.72 61.06 38.24
CA PRO A 68 -12.57 59.62 38.43
C PRO A 68 -11.12 59.27 38.79
N GLU A 69 -10.95 58.55 39.91
CA GLU A 69 -9.67 58.06 40.45
C GLU A 69 -8.52 59.10 40.56
N ASP A 70 -8.85 60.39 40.55
CA ASP A 70 -7.89 61.48 40.45
C ASP A 70 -6.94 61.34 39.23
N LEU A 71 -7.50 60.98 38.06
CA LEU A 71 -6.77 60.70 36.82
C LEU A 71 -6.49 61.92 35.94
N PHE A 72 -7.24 63.02 36.10
CA PHE A 72 -7.14 64.21 35.23
C PHE A 72 -6.80 65.48 36.02
N TYR A 73 -6.33 66.52 35.34
CA TYR A 73 -6.14 67.86 35.91
C TYR A 73 -6.26 68.97 34.86
N LEU A 74 -6.43 70.24 35.28
CA LEU A 74 -6.51 71.39 34.37
C LEU A 74 -5.19 72.15 34.31
N LYS A 75 -4.73 72.46 33.09
CA LYS A 75 -3.51 73.22 32.79
C LYS A 75 -3.88 74.48 32.03
N GLY A 76 -4.44 75.44 32.76
CA GLY A 76 -5.22 76.53 32.15
C GLY A 76 -6.51 75.97 31.55
N ASN A 77 -6.79 76.30 30.28
CA ASN A 77 -7.97 75.83 29.55
C ASN A 77 -7.88 74.38 29.02
N ALA A 78 -6.75 73.70 29.21
CA ALA A 78 -6.56 72.33 28.72
C ALA A 78 -6.81 71.30 29.83
N LEU A 79 -7.64 70.30 29.56
CA LEU A 79 -7.77 69.10 30.40
C LEU A 79 -6.63 68.13 30.06
N MET A 80 -5.92 67.68 31.07
CA MET A 80 -4.68 66.91 30.95
C MET A 80 -4.75 65.59 31.71
N VAL A 81 -4.06 64.57 31.20
CA VAL A 81 -3.81 63.29 31.88
C VAL A 81 -2.80 63.49 33.02
N LYS A 82 -3.15 63.04 34.24
CA LYS A 82 -2.39 63.25 35.50
C LYS A 82 -1.50 62.06 35.90
N LYS A 83 -1.88 60.85 35.49
CA LYS A 83 -1.23 59.56 35.78
C LYS A 83 -1.25 58.74 34.48
N GLY A 84 -0.44 57.68 34.39
CA GLY A 84 -0.62 56.69 33.32
C GLY A 84 -2.05 56.14 33.33
N LEU A 85 -2.58 55.88 32.14
CA LEU A 85 -3.87 55.23 31.92
C LEU A 85 -3.60 53.80 31.44
N ASP A 86 -4.37 52.85 31.94
CA ASP A 86 -4.21 51.40 31.87
C ASP A 86 -5.63 50.85 31.82
N TYR A 87 -6.02 50.20 30.73
CA TYR A 87 -7.42 49.88 30.41
C TYR A 87 -7.94 48.72 31.28
N GLU A 88 -7.07 47.76 31.56
CA GLU A 88 -7.35 46.50 32.25
C GLU A 88 -7.58 46.67 33.76
N SER A 89 -7.06 47.76 34.36
CA SER A 89 -7.30 48.09 35.78
C SER A 89 -8.48 49.05 36.04
N LEU A 90 -9.10 49.62 35.01
CA LEU A 90 -10.17 50.61 35.15
C LEU A 90 -11.58 49.99 35.24
N ASP A 91 -12.32 50.32 36.30
CA ASP A 91 -13.71 49.88 36.53
C ASP A 91 -14.70 50.36 35.42
N SER A 92 -14.34 51.39 34.64
CA SER A 92 -15.18 51.90 33.54
C SER A 92 -14.41 52.61 32.43
N LEU A 93 -14.62 52.17 31.19
CA LEU A 93 -13.94 52.69 30.00
C LEU A 93 -14.31 54.14 29.62
N THR A 94 -15.49 54.61 30.04
CA THR A 94 -15.96 55.98 29.79
C THR A 94 -16.03 56.76 31.10
N LEU A 95 -15.03 57.62 31.29
CA LEU A 95 -14.82 58.42 32.49
C LEU A 95 -15.46 59.81 32.30
N THR A 96 -16.39 60.19 33.17
CA THR A 96 -17.01 61.53 33.12
C THR A 96 -16.32 62.51 34.09
N VAL A 97 -15.56 63.46 33.54
CA VAL A 97 -14.89 64.52 34.30
C VAL A 97 -15.79 65.75 34.32
N TRP A 98 -16.24 66.20 35.50
CA TRP A 98 -17.11 67.37 35.60
C TRP A 98 -16.31 68.64 35.89
N VAL A 99 -16.31 69.58 34.94
CA VAL A 99 -15.61 70.86 35.07
C VAL A 99 -16.62 71.95 35.43
N GLN A 100 -16.38 72.64 36.53
CA GLN A 100 -17.13 73.80 36.98
C GLN A 100 -16.46 75.08 36.48
N CYS A 101 -17.27 75.94 35.88
CA CYS A 101 -16.89 77.21 35.30
C CYS A 101 -17.54 78.34 36.13
N SER A 102 -16.72 79.14 36.80
CA SER A 102 -17.14 80.17 37.75
C SER A 102 -16.58 81.55 37.39
N ARG A 103 -17.41 82.58 37.52
CA ARG A 103 -17.04 84.00 37.41
C ARG A 103 -17.64 84.73 38.61
N GLU A 104 -16.89 85.66 39.18
CA GLU A 104 -17.10 86.25 40.53
C GLU A 104 -18.54 86.78 40.77
N ASP A 105 -19.18 87.34 39.74
CA ASP A 105 -20.55 87.87 39.77
C ASP A 105 -21.64 86.93 39.18
N SER A 106 -21.38 85.64 38.96
CA SER A 106 -22.31 84.74 38.25
C SER A 106 -22.53 83.36 38.89
N ILE A 107 -23.62 82.70 38.50
CA ILE A 107 -23.90 81.30 38.87
C ILE A 107 -22.87 80.39 38.19
N SER A 108 -22.16 79.58 38.97
CA SER A 108 -21.24 78.56 38.45
C SER A 108 -21.99 77.46 37.69
N VAL A 109 -21.50 77.10 36.51
CA VAL A 109 -22.06 76.02 35.66
C VAL A 109 -21.12 74.84 35.61
N ASN A 110 -21.64 73.62 35.72
CA ASN A 110 -20.86 72.39 35.59
C ASN A 110 -21.16 71.74 34.24
N GLU A 111 -20.15 71.58 33.40
CA GLU A 111 -20.24 70.88 32.11
C GLU A 111 -19.46 69.54 32.20
N PRO A 112 -20.02 68.41 31.73
CA PRO A 112 -19.35 67.13 31.72
C PRO A 112 -18.43 66.98 30.49
N VAL A 113 -17.18 66.59 30.70
CA VAL A 113 -16.29 66.06 29.67
C VAL A 113 -16.37 64.54 29.74
N GLU A 114 -16.81 63.90 28.65
CA GLU A 114 -16.73 62.46 28.50
C GLU A 114 -15.34 62.11 27.94
N VAL A 115 -14.63 61.18 28.60
CA VAL A 115 -13.33 60.66 28.17
C VAL A 115 -13.47 59.16 27.95
N LEU A 116 -13.15 58.68 26.76
CA LEU A 116 -13.16 57.26 26.41
C LEU A 116 -11.72 56.76 26.38
N ILE A 117 -11.40 55.75 27.20
CA ILE A 117 -10.10 55.08 27.13
C ILE A 117 -10.14 54.09 25.97
N GLU A 118 -9.16 54.20 25.08
CA GLU A 118 -8.96 53.33 23.93
C GLU A 118 -7.88 52.30 24.27
N ASN A 119 -8.24 51.01 24.18
CA ASN A 119 -7.31 49.90 24.46
C ASN A 119 -6.17 49.89 23.42
N VAL A 120 -4.97 49.57 23.88
CA VAL A 120 -3.76 49.46 23.06
C VAL A 120 -3.00 48.20 23.47
N ASN A 121 -3.12 47.16 22.63
CA ASN A 121 -2.42 45.88 22.72
C ASN A 121 -0.97 45.99 23.26
N ASP A 122 -0.79 45.69 24.54
CA ASP A 122 0.47 45.76 25.31
C ASP A 122 0.76 44.50 26.15
N ASN A 123 -0.26 43.69 26.45
CA ASN A 123 -0.13 42.38 27.08
C ASN A 123 0.03 41.26 26.04
N PRO A 124 0.83 40.22 26.34
CA PRO A 124 0.96 39.07 25.44
C PRO A 124 -0.13 38.01 25.66
N PRO A 125 -0.58 37.29 24.60
CA PRO A 125 -1.47 36.14 24.74
C PRO A 125 -0.77 35.00 25.48
N ASN A 126 -1.46 34.36 26.43
CA ASN A 126 -0.88 33.35 27.31
C ASN A 126 -1.61 32.00 27.26
N PHE A 127 -0.88 30.91 27.03
CA PHE A 127 -1.40 29.55 27.22
C PHE A 127 -1.36 29.15 28.70
N ALA A 128 -2.38 28.45 29.18
CA ALA A 128 -2.46 27.97 30.57
C ALA A 128 -1.35 26.96 30.95
N GLN A 129 -0.71 26.31 29.97
CA GLN A 129 0.42 25.39 30.14
C GLN A 129 1.38 25.54 28.95
N SER A 130 2.69 25.32 29.17
CA SER A 130 3.72 25.34 28.11
C SER A 130 3.88 24.01 27.36
N HIS A 131 3.38 22.91 27.95
CA HIS A 131 3.33 21.58 27.36
C HIS A 131 1.97 20.93 27.63
N TYR A 132 1.37 20.34 26.60
CA TYR A 132 0.13 19.58 26.68
C TYR A 132 0.33 18.14 26.19
N VAL A 133 -0.45 17.21 26.73
CA VAL A 133 -0.57 15.84 26.22
C VAL A 133 -1.98 15.61 25.72
N LEU A 134 -2.11 15.16 24.47
CA LEU A 134 -3.37 14.72 23.87
C LEU A 134 -3.28 13.23 23.53
N GLU A 135 -4.42 12.55 23.53
CA GLU A 135 -4.51 11.13 23.14
C GLU A 135 -5.50 10.98 21.97
N VAL A 136 -5.15 10.15 20.99
CA VAL A 136 -5.99 9.92 19.80
C VAL A 136 -5.93 8.46 19.39
N ASN A 137 -7.07 7.82 19.14
CA ASN A 137 -7.11 6.45 18.62
C ASN A 137 -6.65 6.45 17.15
N GLU A 138 -5.90 5.45 16.70
CA GLU A 138 -5.45 5.45 15.29
C GLU A 138 -6.61 5.41 14.27
N LEU A 139 -7.71 4.74 14.63
CA LEU A 139 -8.95 4.69 13.85
C LEU A 139 -9.77 5.99 13.86
N THR A 140 -9.25 7.09 14.42
CA THR A 140 -9.95 8.38 14.47
C THR A 140 -10.12 8.95 13.06
N ALA A 141 -11.36 9.15 12.63
CA ALA A 141 -11.66 9.59 11.26
C ALA A 141 -11.11 10.99 10.95
N VAL A 142 -10.68 11.20 9.70
CA VAL A 142 -10.16 12.50 9.24
C VAL A 142 -11.22 13.61 9.39
N ASN A 143 -10.77 14.78 9.87
CA ASN A 143 -11.54 15.93 10.37
C ASN A 143 -12.24 15.74 11.73
N SER A 144 -12.00 14.65 12.47
CA SER A 144 -12.45 14.54 13.87
C SER A 144 -11.57 15.40 14.80
N SER A 145 -12.17 15.86 15.90
CA SER A 145 -11.48 16.64 16.94
C SER A 145 -10.59 15.78 17.82
N VAL A 146 -9.39 16.28 18.13
CA VAL A 146 -8.40 15.66 19.02
C VAL A 146 -8.29 16.43 20.34
N GLY A 147 -8.37 17.76 20.28
CA GLY A 147 -8.32 18.63 21.46
C GLY A 147 -8.60 20.09 21.12
N LEU A 148 -8.74 20.91 22.15
CA LEU A 148 -8.91 22.36 22.11
C LEU A 148 -7.90 22.94 23.12
N ILE A 149 -7.02 23.83 22.67
CA ILE A 149 -5.93 24.37 23.51
C ILE A 149 -5.93 25.90 23.36
N GLU A 150 -6.72 26.55 24.20
CA GLU A 150 -6.93 27.99 24.15
C GLU A 150 -5.82 28.74 24.91
N ALA A 151 -5.46 29.90 24.37
CA ALA A 151 -4.74 30.95 25.08
C ALA A 151 -5.75 32.02 25.53
N SER A 152 -5.43 32.68 26.64
CA SER A 152 -6.13 33.86 27.14
C SER A 152 -5.27 35.10 26.92
N ASP A 153 -5.90 36.15 26.45
CA ASP A 153 -5.36 37.51 26.35
C ASP A 153 -6.26 38.42 27.18
N VAL A 154 -5.77 39.60 27.56
CA VAL A 154 -6.53 40.56 28.39
C VAL A 154 -7.06 41.71 27.52
N ASP A 155 -6.30 42.08 26.50
CA ASP A 155 -6.53 43.27 25.67
C ASP A 155 -7.51 42.94 24.52
N SER A 156 -7.33 41.75 23.92
CA SER A 156 -7.87 41.47 22.57
C SER A 156 -8.53 40.10 22.38
N GLU A 157 -9.82 40.13 22.00
CA GLU A 157 -10.40 39.12 21.11
C GLU A 157 -10.49 39.71 19.68
N PRO A 158 -10.02 39.00 18.62
CA PRO A 158 -9.87 37.55 18.55
C PRO A 158 -8.45 37.06 18.26
N LEU A 159 -7.94 36.16 19.08
CA LEU A 159 -6.63 35.51 18.86
C LEU A 159 -6.55 34.65 17.58
N TYR A 160 -5.35 34.60 17.01
CA TYR A 160 -5.04 33.86 15.78
C TYR A 160 -4.00 32.75 16.05
N TYR A 161 -4.34 31.52 15.70
CA TYR A 161 -3.59 30.32 16.03
C TYR A 161 -2.97 29.65 14.80
N ARG A 162 -1.75 29.12 14.95
CA ARG A 162 -1.00 28.48 13.87
C ARG A 162 -0.19 27.29 14.37
N LEU A 163 -0.33 26.14 13.70
CA LEU A 163 0.57 25.00 13.88
C LEU A 163 1.83 25.16 13.02
N GLU A 164 2.97 24.70 13.53
CA GLU A 164 4.24 24.72 12.79
C GLU A 164 4.19 23.78 11.57
N PRO A 165 4.62 24.23 10.36
CA PRO A 165 4.48 23.45 9.11
C PRO A 165 5.17 22.08 9.11
N ALA A 166 6.21 21.88 9.91
CA ALA A 166 6.88 20.58 10.07
C ALA A 166 5.96 19.49 10.64
N THR A 167 4.85 19.89 11.28
CA THR A 167 3.95 19.01 12.03
C THR A 167 2.58 18.82 11.35
N ASP A 168 2.28 19.64 10.34
CA ASP A 168 1.03 19.67 9.53
C ASP A 168 0.90 18.48 8.54
N LYS A 169 1.47 17.31 8.87
CA LYS A 169 1.28 16.06 8.11
C LYS A 169 0.04 15.29 8.58
N TYR A 170 -0.17 15.22 9.88
CA TYR A 170 -1.19 14.35 10.52
C TYR A 170 -2.33 15.11 11.19
N PHE A 171 -2.08 16.34 11.63
CA PHE A 171 -3.07 17.19 12.29
C PHE A 171 -3.06 18.60 11.67
N ARG A 172 -4.18 19.30 11.81
CA ARG A 172 -4.34 20.71 11.44
C ARG A 172 -5.26 21.41 12.43
N LEU A 173 -5.37 22.74 12.35
CA LEU A 173 -6.44 23.47 13.02
C LEU A 173 -7.73 23.41 12.20
N GLU A 174 -8.87 23.56 12.87
CA GLU A 174 -10.19 23.70 12.24
C GLU A 174 -10.28 25.01 11.45
N ASN A 175 -9.90 26.13 12.07
CA ASN A 175 -9.76 27.48 11.52
C ASN A 175 -8.69 28.27 12.30
N ILE A 176 -8.19 29.37 11.76
CA ILE A 176 -7.16 30.23 12.41
C ILE A 176 -7.64 30.84 13.73
N ASN A 177 -8.91 31.21 13.86
CA ASN A 177 -9.49 31.76 15.11
C ASN A 177 -9.97 30.69 16.11
N THR A 178 -9.71 29.41 15.87
CA THR A 178 -10.20 28.31 16.73
C THR A 178 -9.08 27.30 16.97
N PRO A 179 -8.51 27.21 18.19
CA PRO A 179 -7.36 26.34 18.48
C PRO A 179 -7.75 24.87 18.68
N LYS A 180 -8.72 24.42 17.88
CA LYS A 180 -9.25 23.08 17.85
C LYS A 180 -8.45 22.24 16.86
N ILE A 181 -7.68 21.31 17.40
CA ILE A 181 -6.78 20.44 16.64
C ILE A 181 -7.60 19.26 16.12
N ILE A 182 -7.54 19.02 14.81
CA ILE A 182 -8.32 18.00 14.11
C ILE A 182 -7.42 17.13 13.23
N VAL A 183 -7.81 15.86 13.06
CA VAL A 183 -7.07 14.89 12.25
C VAL A 183 -7.06 15.31 10.78
N LYS A 184 -5.88 15.46 10.17
CA LYS A 184 -5.68 15.85 8.76
C LYS A 184 -5.49 14.65 7.84
N SER A 185 -4.81 13.60 8.31
CA SER A 185 -4.61 12.36 7.58
C SER A 185 -4.72 11.16 8.53
N ILE A 186 -4.99 9.98 7.96
CA ILE A 186 -5.15 8.73 8.69
C ILE A 186 -3.90 8.41 9.54
N LEU A 187 -4.14 7.86 10.72
CA LEU A 187 -3.10 7.47 11.67
C LEU A 187 -2.87 5.95 11.59
N ASP A 188 -1.64 5.52 11.88
CA ASP A 188 -1.23 4.10 11.92
C ASP A 188 -0.22 3.95 13.05
N TYR A 189 -0.60 3.26 14.12
CA TYR A 189 0.19 3.15 15.34
C TYR A 189 1.53 2.44 15.15
N ASP A 190 1.70 1.59 14.13
CA ASP A 190 3.02 1.00 13.83
C ASP A 190 4.02 2.01 13.27
N VAL A 191 3.51 3.05 12.60
CA VAL A 191 4.28 4.05 11.86
C VAL A 191 4.48 5.31 12.70
N ILE A 192 3.50 5.69 13.52
CA ILE A 192 3.51 6.89 14.36
C ILE A 192 2.81 6.65 15.70
N GLN A 193 3.60 6.56 16.77
CA GLN A 193 3.09 6.38 18.14
C GLN A 193 2.97 7.70 18.92
N LYS A 194 3.85 8.66 18.62
CA LYS A 194 3.89 9.99 19.26
C LYS A 194 4.25 11.04 18.22
N ILE A 195 3.54 12.15 18.23
CA ILE A 195 3.77 13.29 17.33
C ILE A 195 3.87 14.57 18.16
N PRO A 196 5.02 15.26 18.15
CA PRO A 196 5.11 16.61 18.67
C PRO A 196 4.43 17.60 17.72
N LEU A 197 3.64 18.50 18.26
CA LEU A 197 3.13 19.70 17.58
C LEU A 197 3.65 20.93 18.32
N VAL A 198 3.84 22.03 17.58
CA VAL A 198 4.08 23.36 18.14
C VAL A 198 2.93 24.25 17.72
N LEU A 199 2.23 24.82 18.70
CA LEU A 199 1.10 25.72 18.51
C LEU A 199 1.52 27.14 18.89
N HIS A 200 1.52 28.02 17.90
CA HIS A 200 1.70 29.45 18.07
C HIS A 200 0.34 30.13 18.21
N VAL A 201 0.28 31.18 19.02
CA VAL A 201 -0.80 32.17 19.05
C VAL A 201 -0.22 33.57 18.86
N GLN A 202 -0.98 34.45 18.23
CA GLN A 202 -0.70 35.88 18.08
C GLN A 202 -2.01 36.67 18.26
N ASP A 203 -1.91 37.88 18.80
CA ASP A 203 -3.02 38.84 18.92
C ASP A 203 -3.48 39.39 17.55
N THR A 204 -2.51 39.71 16.69
CA THR A 204 -2.70 40.56 15.50
C THR A 204 -2.62 39.75 14.22
N LEU A 205 -3.58 39.92 13.32
CA LEU A 205 -3.64 39.17 12.05
C LEU A 205 -2.50 39.57 11.10
N ASN A 206 -1.47 38.73 11.06
CA ASN A 206 -0.21 38.97 10.34
C ASN A 206 0.65 40.07 10.96
N GLY A 207 0.74 40.13 12.29
CA GLY A 207 1.56 41.11 13.03
C GLY A 207 2.96 41.37 12.44
N SER A 208 3.65 40.32 11.95
CA SER A 208 4.96 40.42 11.30
C SER A 208 4.99 41.20 9.96
N ALA A 209 3.86 41.74 9.50
CA ALA A 209 3.70 42.57 8.31
C ALA A 209 2.94 43.89 8.57
N SER A 210 2.45 44.13 9.80
CA SER A 210 1.92 45.42 10.24
C SER A 210 3.02 46.27 10.90
N ASN A 211 2.76 47.57 11.05
CA ASN A 211 3.59 48.46 11.88
C ASN A 211 3.05 48.59 13.32
N GLU A 212 1.94 47.90 13.62
CA GLU A 212 1.29 47.84 14.93
C GLU A 212 2.03 46.84 15.85
N PRO A 213 2.09 47.10 17.18
CA PRO A 213 2.68 46.16 18.12
C PRO A 213 1.88 44.85 18.13
N PHE A 214 2.58 43.73 18.16
CA PHE A 214 1.99 42.40 18.23
C PHE A 214 2.85 41.50 19.10
N PHE A 215 2.20 40.65 19.88
CA PHE A 215 2.82 39.65 20.73
C PHE A 215 2.48 38.25 20.23
N THR A 216 3.30 37.30 20.67
CA THR A 216 3.14 35.89 20.29
C THR A 216 3.50 35.00 21.46
N SER A 217 2.85 33.85 21.56
CA SER A 217 3.16 32.82 22.54
C SER A 217 3.09 31.44 21.92
N VAL A 218 3.73 30.47 22.57
CA VAL A 218 4.01 29.14 22.01
C VAL A 218 3.77 28.06 23.05
N ALA A 219 2.91 27.10 22.71
CA ALA A 219 2.72 25.87 23.46
C ALA A 219 3.24 24.67 22.67
N THR A 220 3.87 23.74 23.38
CA THR A 220 4.25 22.43 22.83
C THR A 220 3.19 21.39 23.16
N ILE A 221 2.95 20.44 22.25
CA ILE A 221 1.88 19.45 22.40
C ILE A 221 2.42 18.10 21.98
N THR A 222 2.25 17.08 22.83
CA THR A 222 2.58 15.69 22.48
C THR A 222 1.28 14.91 22.26
N VAL A 223 0.96 14.65 20.99
CA VAL A 223 -0.16 13.78 20.63
C VAL A 223 0.31 12.33 20.67
N GLN A 224 -0.28 11.53 21.57
CA GLN A 224 -0.03 10.10 21.69
C GLN A 224 -1.10 9.34 20.90
N VAL A 225 -0.66 8.56 19.92
CA VAL A 225 -1.55 7.66 19.17
C VAL A 225 -1.77 6.39 19.99
N LYS A 226 -3.03 6.00 20.16
CA LYS A 226 -3.42 4.75 20.81
C LYS A 226 -3.66 3.66 19.77
N ASP A 227 -2.96 2.54 19.99
CA ASP A 227 -3.14 1.25 19.35
C ASP A 227 -4.59 0.78 19.55
N VAL A 228 -5.26 0.35 18.49
CA VAL A 228 -6.63 -0.18 18.55
C VAL A 228 -6.68 -1.48 17.76
N ASP A 229 -7.22 -2.53 18.36
CA ASP A 229 -7.51 -3.83 17.74
C ASP A 229 -8.29 -3.66 16.44
N ASN A 230 -7.53 -3.71 15.33
CA ASN A 230 -7.99 -3.40 13.98
C ASN A 230 -7.55 -4.44 12.95
N ARG A 231 -6.87 -5.52 13.39
CA ARG A 231 -6.34 -6.55 12.52
C ARG A 231 -6.83 -7.92 12.94
N PRO A 232 -7.45 -8.69 12.04
CA PRO A 232 -7.85 -10.06 12.36
C PRO A 232 -6.62 -10.96 12.52
N PRO A 233 -6.77 -12.13 13.18
CA PRO A 233 -5.74 -13.16 13.23
C PRO A 233 -5.19 -13.53 11.85
N TRP A 234 -3.87 -13.77 11.76
CA TRP A 234 -3.19 -14.18 10.53
C TRP A 234 -2.54 -15.56 10.69
N PHE A 235 -2.98 -16.52 9.87
CA PHE A 235 -2.35 -17.85 9.76
C PHE A 235 -0.87 -17.72 9.34
N GLN A 236 0.02 -18.43 10.03
CA GLN A 236 1.47 -18.40 9.83
C GLN A 236 1.98 -19.74 9.27
N PRO A 237 3.01 -19.73 8.40
CA PRO A 237 3.58 -18.58 7.71
C PRO A 237 2.60 -17.96 6.69
N CYS A 238 2.79 -16.66 6.43
CA CYS A 238 2.04 -15.91 5.42
C CYS A 238 2.91 -14.82 4.77
N LEU A 239 2.56 -14.48 3.53
CA LEU A 239 3.18 -13.39 2.80
C LEU A 239 2.53 -12.07 3.22
N ARG A 240 3.32 -11.18 3.84
CA ARG A 240 2.90 -9.83 4.21
C ARG A 240 2.83 -8.93 2.97
N SER A 241 1.77 -8.14 2.85
CA SER A 241 1.59 -7.15 1.79
C SER A 241 0.77 -5.96 2.30
N ASN A 242 1.07 -4.78 1.78
CA ASN A 242 0.41 -3.53 2.19
C ASN A 242 -0.46 -3.00 1.04
N LEU A 243 -1.77 -2.95 1.24
CA LEU A 243 -2.73 -2.44 0.27
C LEU A 243 -3.22 -1.05 0.72
N GLY A 244 -2.44 -0.02 0.39
CA GLY A 244 -2.62 1.31 0.95
C GLY A 244 -2.30 1.31 2.44
N ILE A 245 -3.32 1.47 3.29
CA ILE A 245 -3.19 1.37 4.75
C ILE A 245 -3.48 -0.03 5.31
N ALA A 246 -4.12 -0.92 4.53
CA ALA A 246 -4.45 -2.25 5.01
C ALA A 246 -3.21 -3.15 4.95
N LYS A 247 -2.69 -3.54 6.12
CA LYS A 247 -1.67 -4.58 6.24
C LYS A 247 -2.36 -5.94 6.19
N LEU A 248 -1.98 -6.76 5.21
CA LEU A 248 -2.55 -8.08 4.96
C LEU A 248 -1.46 -9.13 5.06
N CYS A 249 -1.80 -10.31 5.59
CA CYS A 249 -0.91 -11.47 5.56
C CYS A 249 -1.64 -12.66 4.94
N VAL A 250 -1.23 -13.06 3.74
CA VAL A 250 -1.89 -14.13 2.97
C VAL A 250 -1.13 -15.44 3.20
N SER A 251 -1.76 -16.39 3.88
CA SER A 251 -1.23 -17.76 3.99
C SER A 251 -1.47 -18.53 2.69
N THR A 252 -0.53 -19.40 2.31
CA THR A 252 -0.67 -20.30 1.15
C THR A 252 -1.59 -21.49 1.40
N GLY A 253 -2.16 -21.60 2.62
CA GLY A 253 -2.81 -22.81 3.11
C GLY A 253 -1.80 -23.85 3.59
N TYR A 254 -2.33 -24.88 4.22
CA TYR A 254 -1.57 -26.01 4.77
C TYR A 254 -1.86 -27.28 3.97
N ARG A 255 -0.91 -28.21 3.96
CA ARG A 255 -1.02 -29.53 3.31
C ARG A 255 -0.75 -30.63 4.33
N GLY A 256 -1.49 -31.72 4.21
CA GLY A 256 -1.30 -32.93 5.02
C GLY A 256 -1.40 -34.16 4.15
N LYS A 257 -0.96 -35.29 4.68
CA LYS A 257 -1.02 -36.60 4.03
C LYS A 257 -1.52 -37.62 5.04
N VAL A 258 -2.44 -38.50 4.63
CA VAL A 258 -2.95 -39.59 5.47
C VAL A 258 -3.17 -40.85 4.66
N ASN A 259 -3.08 -42.01 5.31
CA ASN A 259 -3.33 -43.30 4.67
C ASN A 259 -4.82 -43.66 4.62
N LEU A 260 -5.29 -44.08 3.45
CA LEU A 260 -6.63 -44.64 3.23
C LEU A 260 -6.89 -45.85 4.16
N THR A 261 -8.10 -45.93 4.72
CA THR A 261 -8.56 -46.96 5.68
C THR A 261 -7.78 -47.06 7.00
N GLU A 262 -6.72 -46.28 7.20
CA GLU A 262 -6.04 -46.14 8.49
C GLU A 262 -6.48 -44.85 9.18
N LYS A 263 -6.35 -44.83 10.51
CA LYS A 263 -6.61 -43.65 11.35
C LYS A 263 -5.31 -43.35 12.10
N GLU A 264 -4.79 -42.14 11.93
CA GLU A 264 -3.60 -41.70 12.65
C GLU A 264 -3.98 -41.28 14.07
N ASP A 265 -3.12 -41.65 15.04
CA ASP A 265 -3.33 -41.36 16.46
C ASP A 265 -2.50 -40.15 16.88
N GLY A 266 -3.19 -39.03 17.15
CA GLY A 266 -2.60 -37.75 17.54
C GLY A 266 -2.87 -36.64 16.52
N PRO A 267 -2.18 -35.49 16.64
CA PRO A 267 -2.19 -34.43 15.64
C PRO A 267 -1.54 -34.89 14.33
N LEU A 268 -2.15 -34.49 13.21
CA LEU A 268 -1.59 -34.70 11.87
C LEU A 268 -0.35 -33.83 11.65
N VAL A 269 0.66 -34.40 11.00
CA VAL A 269 1.81 -33.62 10.51
C VAL A 269 1.37 -32.84 9.27
N LEU A 270 1.50 -31.52 9.34
CA LEU A 270 1.11 -30.59 8.29
C LEU A 270 2.32 -29.76 7.82
N GLU A 271 2.29 -29.37 6.55
CA GLU A 271 3.28 -28.52 5.89
C GLU A 271 2.57 -27.25 5.39
N PRO A 272 3.02 -26.03 5.75
CA PRO A 272 4.10 -25.68 6.67
C PRO A 272 3.65 -25.64 8.15
N GLY A 273 3.99 -26.67 8.94
CA GLY A 273 3.72 -26.73 10.38
C GLY A 273 2.26 -27.00 10.74
N PRO A 274 1.94 -27.15 12.04
CA PRO A 274 0.56 -27.23 12.51
C PRO A 274 -0.22 -25.95 12.15
N VAL A 275 -1.54 -26.05 12.05
CA VAL A 275 -2.38 -24.87 11.77
C VAL A 275 -2.27 -23.89 12.93
N PHE A 276 -1.65 -22.74 12.66
CA PHE A 276 -1.36 -21.73 13.67
C PHE A 276 -1.64 -20.34 13.12
N ALA A 277 -2.43 -19.56 13.84
CA ALA A 277 -2.64 -18.14 13.60
C ALA A 277 -2.11 -17.33 14.78
N LYS A 278 -1.54 -16.16 14.50
CA LYS A 278 -1.18 -15.14 15.49
C LYS A 278 -2.02 -13.89 15.23
N ASP A 279 -2.33 -13.14 16.28
CA ASP A 279 -3.00 -11.85 16.17
C ASP A 279 -2.24 -10.89 15.23
N GLY A 280 -2.96 -10.10 14.44
CA GLY A 280 -2.36 -9.25 13.40
C GLY A 280 -1.69 -7.98 13.94
N ASP A 281 -2.05 -7.58 15.16
CA ASP A 281 -1.50 -6.41 15.83
C ASP A 281 -0.08 -6.65 16.38
N LYS A 282 0.64 -5.54 16.57
CA LYS A 282 2.08 -5.56 16.87
C LYS A 282 2.34 -5.64 18.37
N ASN A 283 1.66 -4.79 19.15
CA ASN A 283 1.82 -4.68 20.61
C ASN A 283 0.67 -5.37 21.37
N ARG A 284 -0.34 -5.88 20.67
CA ARG A 284 -1.46 -6.68 21.21
C ARG A 284 -1.37 -8.12 20.69
N SER A 285 -1.95 -9.06 21.45
CA SER A 285 -2.00 -10.48 21.10
C SER A 285 -3.17 -11.16 21.81
N GLU A 286 -4.35 -11.12 21.19
CA GLU A 286 -5.55 -11.80 21.65
C GLU A 286 -5.43 -13.34 21.63
N VAL A 287 -6.26 -13.99 22.46
CA VAL A 287 -6.43 -15.45 22.42
C VAL A 287 -7.26 -15.83 21.20
N ILE A 288 -6.81 -16.83 20.44
CA ILE A 288 -7.43 -17.26 19.19
C ILE A 288 -8.08 -18.63 19.38
N SER A 289 -9.30 -18.77 18.86
CA SER A 289 -10.07 -20.01 18.81
C SER A 289 -10.14 -20.55 17.38
N TYR A 290 -9.98 -21.87 17.21
CA TYR A 290 -9.92 -22.54 15.91
C TYR A 290 -11.15 -23.42 15.64
N ARG A 291 -11.61 -23.47 14.38
CA ARG A 291 -12.76 -24.32 13.99
C ARG A 291 -12.75 -24.75 12.54
N ILE A 292 -13.05 -26.01 12.25
CA ILE A 292 -13.35 -26.46 10.88
C ILE A 292 -14.77 -26.04 10.51
N LEU A 293 -14.93 -25.30 9.41
CA LEU A 293 -16.22 -24.84 8.90
C LEU A 293 -16.80 -25.71 7.79
N ARG A 294 -15.94 -26.25 6.91
CA ARG A 294 -16.33 -26.99 5.69
C ARG A 294 -15.27 -28.03 5.31
N GLY A 295 -15.63 -28.96 4.43
CA GLY A 295 -14.74 -30.01 3.89
C GLY A 295 -14.65 -31.29 4.73
N ASN A 296 -15.14 -31.26 5.97
CA ASN A 296 -15.11 -32.41 6.89
C ASN A 296 -16.38 -33.28 6.77
N GLU A 297 -16.75 -33.63 5.54
CA GLU A 297 -17.94 -34.45 5.30
C GLU A 297 -17.75 -35.85 5.92
N GLY A 298 -18.70 -36.26 6.76
CA GLY A 298 -18.60 -37.48 7.56
C GLY A 298 -17.93 -37.34 8.94
N ASN A 299 -17.43 -36.16 9.33
CA ASN A 299 -16.66 -35.92 10.56
C ASN A 299 -15.46 -36.90 10.67
N ILE A 300 -14.57 -36.85 9.68
CA ILE A 300 -13.34 -37.65 9.60
C ILE A 300 -12.25 -37.01 10.46
N PHE A 301 -12.17 -35.68 10.44
CA PHE A 301 -11.21 -34.88 11.19
C PHE A 301 -11.87 -34.14 12.35
N GLN A 302 -11.06 -33.71 13.31
CA GLN A 302 -11.42 -32.78 14.38
C GLN A 302 -10.28 -31.78 14.54
N ILE A 303 -10.56 -30.59 15.08
CA ILE A 303 -9.55 -29.58 15.42
C ILE A 303 -9.66 -29.23 16.90
N ASP A 304 -8.52 -29.06 17.55
CA ASP A 304 -8.43 -28.51 18.90
C ASP A 304 -8.74 -27.00 18.87
N GLU A 305 -9.63 -26.52 19.74
CA GLU A 305 -10.09 -25.12 19.71
C GLU A 305 -9.01 -24.13 20.18
N ASP A 306 -8.07 -24.55 21.03
CA ASP A 306 -7.03 -23.68 21.60
C ASP A 306 -5.70 -23.79 20.84
N THR A 307 -5.28 -25.00 20.46
CA THR A 307 -3.96 -25.23 19.83
C THR A 307 -3.99 -25.32 18.30
N GLY A 308 -5.17 -25.34 17.68
CA GLY A 308 -5.32 -25.49 16.21
C GLY A 308 -4.91 -26.87 15.66
N ASN A 309 -4.59 -27.84 16.52
CA ASN A 309 -4.13 -29.16 16.09
C ASN A 309 -5.26 -29.96 15.45
N ILE A 310 -5.11 -30.31 14.17
CA ILE A 310 -6.05 -31.19 13.46
C ILE A 310 -5.67 -32.64 13.72
N SER A 311 -6.62 -33.49 14.08
CA SER A 311 -6.44 -34.93 14.31
C SER A 311 -7.55 -35.75 13.64
N MET A 312 -7.31 -37.05 13.41
CA MET A 312 -8.32 -37.94 12.82
C MET A 312 -9.28 -38.47 13.90
N ALA A 313 -10.56 -38.15 13.75
CA ALA A 313 -11.63 -38.80 14.51
C ALA A 313 -12.01 -40.17 13.91
N LYS A 314 -11.81 -40.36 12.60
CA LYS A 314 -12.07 -41.61 11.86
C LYS A 314 -11.00 -41.80 10.78
N ALA A 315 -10.87 -43.04 10.29
CA ALA A 315 -10.11 -43.32 9.07
C ALA A 315 -10.77 -42.68 7.84
N ALA A 316 -9.96 -42.32 6.84
CA ALA A 316 -10.46 -41.83 5.55
C ALA A 316 -10.90 -42.99 4.64
N ASP A 317 -12.01 -42.84 3.94
CA ASP A 317 -12.67 -43.88 3.12
C ASP A 317 -12.54 -43.66 1.60
N ILE A 318 -12.31 -42.42 1.17
CA ILE A 318 -12.16 -42.03 -0.25
C ILE A 318 -10.73 -41.54 -0.52
N VAL A 319 -10.13 -41.98 -1.63
CA VAL A 319 -8.81 -41.54 -2.11
C VAL A 319 -8.92 -40.17 -2.79
N GLY A 320 -8.01 -39.25 -2.45
CA GLY A 320 -7.93 -37.92 -3.07
C GLY A 320 -7.74 -36.78 -2.05
N PRO A 321 -7.73 -35.52 -2.51
CA PRO A 321 -7.57 -34.36 -1.64
C PRO A 321 -8.88 -33.98 -0.94
N ILE A 322 -8.87 -33.99 0.40
CA ILE A 322 -9.94 -33.42 1.24
C ILE A 322 -9.55 -31.99 1.62
N THR A 323 -10.34 -31.00 1.22
CA THR A 323 -10.05 -29.57 1.41
C THR A 323 -10.86 -28.98 2.57
N LEU A 324 -10.29 -28.98 3.77
CA LEU A 324 -10.90 -28.37 4.95
C LEU A 324 -10.82 -26.84 4.85
N THR A 325 -11.91 -26.15 5.18
CA THR A 325 -11.89 -24.71 5.46
C THR A 325 -11.82 -24.51 6.96
N VAL A 326 -10.74 -23.91 7.45
CA VAL A 326 -10.50 -23.66 8.88
C VAL A 326 -10.62 -22.17 9.18
N LEU A 327 -11.37 -21.84 10.22
CA LEU A 327 -11.51 -20.52 10.82
C LEU A 327 -10.53 -20.38 11.99
N ALA A 328 -9.94 -19.20 12.13
CA ALA A 328 -9.32 -18.71 13.36
C ALA A 328 -9.98 -17.38 13.72
N SER A 329 -10.48 -17.23 14.95
CA SER A 329 -11.18 -16.03 15.44
C SER A 329 -10.73 -15.66 16.84
N GLN A 330 -10.55 -14.37 17.13
CA GLN A 330 -10.28 -13.91 18.50
C GLN A 330 -11.43 -14.34 19.43
N VAL A 331 -11.10 -14.75 20.65
CA VAL A 331 -12.08 -15.19 21.66
C VAL A 331 -12.89 -14.01 22.21
N THR A 332 -12.24 -12.85 22.35
CA THR A 332 -12.81 -11.58 22.83
C THR A 332 -13.69 -10.90 21.79
N ASN A 333 -13.27 -10.89 20.52
CA ASN A 333 -14.01 -10.29 19.41
C ASN A 333 -14.12 -11.24 18.21
N ARG A 334 -15.22 -11.99 18.11
CA ARG A 334 -15.43 -12.98 17.03
C ARG A 334 -15.67 -12.39 15.63
N ASP A 335 -15.84 -11.08 15.51
CA ASP A 335 -15.84 -10.41 14.19
C ASP A 335 -14.41 -10.24 13.63
N GLN A 336 -13.38 -10.34 14.48
CA GLN A 336 -11.97 -10.44 14.07
C GLN A 336 -11.60 -11.90 13.79
N PHE A 337 -11.67 -12.29 12.52
CA PHE A 337 -11.37 -13.65 12.08
C PHE A 337 -10.65 -13.72 10.73
N ALA A 338 -9.97 -14.84 10.50
CA ALA A 338 -9.48 -15.23 9.19
C ALA A 338 -9.83 -16.69 8.87
N MET A 339 -9.76 -17.03 7.58
CA MET A 339 -9.97 -18.39 7.09
C MET A 339 -8.77 -18.86 6.28
N THR A 340 -8.45 -20.15 6.38
CA THR A 340 -7.42 -20.83 5.57
C THR A 340 -7.95 -22.13 5.01
N GLN A 341 -7.22 -22.70 4.05
CA GLN A 341 -7.48 -24.02 3.50
C GLN A 341 -6.42 -25.01 4.00
N VAL A 342 -6.87 -26.19 4.43
CA VAL A 342 -6.00 -27.33 4.75
C VAL A 342 -6.34 -28.44 3.78
N THR A 343 -5.39 -28.80 2.90
CA THR A 343 -5.58 -29.85 1.89
C THR A 343 -4.93 -31.13 2.39
N ILE A 344 -5.74 -32.14 2.73
CA ILE A 344 -5.26 -33.44 3.21
C ILE A 344 -5.34 -34.44 2.05
N GLU A 345 -4.19 -34.87 1.55
CA GLU A 345 -4.07 -35.85 0.48
C GLU A 345 -4.23 -37.26 1.06
N VAL A 346 -5.40 -37.89 0.85
CA VAL A 346 -5.66 -39.28 1.23
C VAL A 346 -5.03 -40.20 0.20
N MET A 347 -3.90 -40.80 0.56
CA MET A 347 -3.09 -41.67 -0.29
C MET A 347 -3.39 -43.14 0.00
N LYS A 348 -3.07 -44.03 -0.95
CA LYS A 348 -3.00 -45.46 -0.63
C LYS A 348 -1.68 -45.74 0.07
N LYS A 349 -1.71 -46.62 1.07
CA LYS A 349 -0.51 -47.12 1.71
C LYS A 349 0.23 -48.10 0.78
N SER A 350 1.43 -47.72 0.35
CA SER A 350 2.39 -48.64 -0.26
C SER A 350 2.88 -49.66 0.78
N ARG A 351 3.45 -50.76 0.31
CA ARG A 351 4.15 -51.74 1.15
C ARG A 351 5.64 -51.79 0.85
N ASN A 352 6.07 -51.26 -0.30
CA ASN A 352 7.45 -51.36 -0.80
C ASN A 352 7.87 -50.05 -1.50
N PRO A 353 8.62 -49.15 -0.84
CA PRO A 353 9.00 -47.86 -1.43
C PRO A 353 9.90 -48.01 -2.67
N PRO A 354 9.83 -47.09 -3.65
CA PRO A 354 10.55 -47.19 -4.91
C PRO A 354 12.08 -47.12 -4.73
N ARG A 355 12.79 -48.22 -4.96
CA ARG A 355 14.24 -48.38 -4.74
C ARG A 355 15.04 -48.25 -6.04
N PHE A 356 16.11 -47.44 -6.03
CA PHE A 356 17.05 -47.36 -7.15
C PHE A 356 17.74 -48.71 -7.46
N GLU A 357 18.05 -48.97 -8.73
CA GLU A 357 18.80 -50.17 -9.15
C GLU A 357 20.21 -50.27 -8.56
N LYS A 358 20.76 -49.17 -8.03
CA LYS A 358 21.99 -49.10 -7.24
C LYS A 358 21.88 -48.02 -6.16
N GLU A 359 22.54 -48.23 -5.03
CA GLU A 359 22.67 -47.23 -3.95
C GLU A 359 23.72 -46.15 -4.27
N ARG A 360 24.66 -46.46 -5.15
CA ARG A 360 25.69 -45.54 -5.64
C ARG A 360 25.85 -45.65 -7.15
N TYR A 361 25.92 -44.49 -7.79
CA TYR A 361 26.17 -44.31 -9.21
C TYR A 361 27.39 -43.41 -9.43
N GLU A 362 28.00 -43.56 -10.60
CA GLU A 362 29.06 -42.68 -11.09
C GLU A 362 28.67 -42.18 -12.48
N GLY A 363 29.00 -40.92 -12.77
CA GLY A 363 28.78 -40.26 -14.04
C GLY A 363 29.92 -39.30 -14.37
N PHE A 364 29.96 -38.87 -15.63
CA PHE A 364 31.05 -38.06 -16.18
C PHE A 364 30.49 -36.89 -16.99
N ILE A 365 31.15 -35.74 -16.95
CA ILE A 365 30.81 -34.59 -17.80
C ILE A 365 32.09 -33.86 -18.20
N TYR A 366 32.11 -33.16 -19.33
CA TYR A 366 33.31 -32.43 -19.77
C TYR A 366 33.32 -31.01 -19.21
N SER A 367 34.50 -30.46 -18.92
CA SER A 367 34.66 -29.11 -18.38
C SER A 367 34.19 -27.99 -19.32
N ASN A 368 34.00 -28.29 -20.61
CA ASN A 368 33.42 -27.40 -21.61
C ASN A 368 31.93 -27.68 -21.91
N SER A 369 31.26 -28.51 -21.11
CA SER A 369 29.81 -28.76 -21.24
C SER A 369 28.99 -27.53 -20.86
N VAL A 370 28.12 -27.12 -21.78
CA VAL A 370 27.12 -26.04 -21.59
C VAL A 370 25.91 -26.53 -20.77
N PRO A 371 25.05 -25.64 -20.24
CA PRO A 371 23.75 -26.04 -19.71
C PRO A 371 22.93 -26.88 -20.70
N GLU A 372 22.01 -27.68 -20.18
CA GLU A 372 21.27 -28.75 -20.87
C GLU A 372 22.13 -29.93 -21.38
N SER A 373 23.45 -29.93 -21.17
CA SER A 373 24.29 -31.11 -21.43
C SER A 373 23.90 -32.29 -20.52
N MET A 374 23.67 -33.47 -21.10
CA MET A 374 23.45 -34.69 -20.32
C MET A 374 24.76 -35.18 -19.69
N ILE A 375 24.69 -35.65 -18.45
CA ILE A 375 25.79 -36.42 -17.84
C ILE A 375 25.98 -37.73 -18.62
N LEU A 376 27.22 -38.14 -18.83
CA LEU A 376 27.59 -39.39 -19.50
C LEU A 376 27.77 -40.53 -18.50
N ARG A 377 27.45 -41.75 -18.93
CA ARG A 377 27.59 -42.97 -18.10
C ARG A 377 29.04 -43.46 -17.98
N ASP A 378 29.90 -43.13 -18.95
CA ASP A 378 31.26 -43.65 -19.06
C ASP A 378 32.13 -42.62 -19.81
N ARG A 379 33.39 -42.45 -19.41
CA ARG A 379 34.37 -41.55 -20.05
C ARG A 379 34.60 -41.83 -21.54
N SER A 380 34.39 -43.07 -21.96
CA SER A 380 34.68 -43.58 -23.31
C SER A 380 33.47 -43.58 -24.25
N THR A 381 32.26 -43.33 -23.74
CA THR A 381 31.03 -43.41 -24.55
C THR A 381 30.16 -42.17 -24.37
N ASN A 382 29.73 -41.58 -25.49
CA ASN A 382 28.72 -40.51 -25.52
C ASN A 382 27.30 -41.06 -25.24
N ARG A 383 27.16 -41.97 -24.26
CA ARG A 383 25.89 -42.51 -23.81
C ARG A 383 25.42 -41.75 -22.57
N PRO A 384 24.25 -41.11 -22.60
CA PRO A 384 23.75 -40.38 -21.45
C PRO A 384 23.49 -41.32 -20.27
N PHE A 385 23.76 -40.80 -19.09
CA PHE A 385 23.47 -41.43 -17.81
C PHE A 385 21.98 -41.32 -17.51
N ARG A 386 21.35 -42.48 -17.27
CA ARG A 386 19.93 -42.62 -16.94
C ARG A 386 19.79 -43.45 -15.67
N VAL A 387 19.10 -42.92 -14.67
CA VAL A 387 18.72 -43.66 -13.46
C VAL A 387 17.38 -44.35 -13.63
N ARG A 388 17.17 -45.37 -12.81
CA ARG A 388 15.93 -46.13 -12.70
C ARG A 388 15.72 -46.54 -11.25
N ALA A 389 14.51 -46.35 -10.76
CA ALA A 389 13.97 -47.01 -9.58
C ALA A 389 13.07 -48.18 -10.00
N ARG A 390 12.92 -49.12 -9.08
CA ARG A 390 12.01 -50.25 -9.16
C ARG A 390 11.08 -50.22 -7.96
N ASP A 391 9.89 -50.74 -8.16
CA ASP A 391 8.82 -50.77 -7.17
C ASP A 391 8.28 -52.20 -7.12
N GLU A 392 8.27 -52.81 -5.94
CA GLU A 392 7.90 -54.22 -5.75
C GLU A 392 6.38 -54.42 -5.57
N ASP A 393 5.60 -53.35 -5.35
CA ASP A 393 4.14 -53.43 -5.37
C ASP A 393 3.58 -53.55 -6.81
N PHE A 394 4.41 -53.28 -7.83
CA PHE A 394 4.08 -53.41 -9.24
C PHE A 394 4.67 -54.69 -9.83
N ALA A 395 3.84 -55.58 -10.38
CA ALA A 395 4.27 -56.86 -10.94
C ALA A 395 5.27 -56.78 -12.12
N ALA A 396 5.44 -55.59 -12.73
CA ALA A 396 6.45 -55.31 -13.75
C ALA A 396 7.74 -54.68 -13.19
N GLY A 397 7.87 -54.56 -11.86
CA GLY A 397 8.97 -53.89 -11.17
C GLY A 397 9.10 -52.39 -11.46
N THR A 398 8.10 -51.77 -12.09
CA THR A 398 8.14 -50.41 -12.63
C THR A 398 6.82 -49.71 -12.36
N ASN A 399 6.85 -48.70 -11.49
CA ASN A 399 5.71 -47.83 -11.18
C ASN A 399 5.74 -46.61 -12.13
N PRO A 400 4.66 -46.32 -12.90
CA PRO A 400 4.61 -45.20 -13.85
C PRO A 400 4.50 -43.83 -13.19
N ASP A 401 4.07 -43.78 -11.92
CA ASP A 401 3.83 -42.55 -11.16
C ASP A 401 5.05 -42.12 -10.34
N VAL A 402 6.18 -42.85 -10.45
CA VAL A 402 7.48 -42.47 -9.87
C VAL A 402 8.12 -41.34 -10.66
N LYS A 403 8.48 -40.26 -9.95
CA LYS A 403 9.25 -39.12 -10.49
C LYS A 403 10.64 -39.06 -9.83
N TYR A 404 11.61 -38.60 -10.60
CA TYR A 404 13.00 -38.45 -10.14
C TYR A 404 13.32 -36.99 -9.83
N GLU A 405 14.02 -36.78 -8.73
CA GLU A 405 14.39 -35.47 -8.18
C GLU A 405 15.86 -35.46 -7.74
N VAL A 406 16.41 -34.27 -7.55
CA VAL A 406 17.77 -34.07 -7.00
C VAL A 406 17.69 -33.35 -5.66
N GLN A 407 18.44 -33.87 -4.70
CA GLN A 407 18.71 -33.22 -3.42
C GLN A 407 20.18 -32.85 -3.31
N TYR A 408 20.47 -31.77 -2.58
CA TYR A 408 21.82 -31.28 -2.25
C TYR A 408 22.70 -30.87 -3.46
N SER A 409 22.11 -30.51 -4.60
CA SER A 409 22.86 -29.92 -5.72
C SER A 409 22.03 -28.94 -6.55
N SER A 410 22.62 -27.79 -6.88
CA SER A 410 22.07 -26.78 -7.80
C SER A 410 22.61 -26.89 -9.24
N TYR A 411 23.56 -27.80 -9.49
CA TYR A 411 24.27 -27.91 -10.76
C TYR A 411 23.50 -28.69 -11.82
N VAL A 412 22.56 -29.55 -11.41
CA VAL A 412 21.87 -30.50 -12.29
C VAL A 412 20.36 -30.48 -12.08
N ASN A 413 19.63 -31.06 -13.03
CA ASN A 413 18.22 -31.42 -12.92
C ASN A 413 18.04 -32.86 -13.46
N VAL A 414 16.88 -33.48 -13.21
CA VAL A 414 16.55 -34.82 -13.72
C VAL A 414 15.21 -34.78 -14.45
N THR A 415 15.14 -35.46 -15.59
CA THR A 415 13.89 -35.59 -16.37
C THR A 415 12.97 -36.67 -15.78
N SER A 416 11.69 -36.66 -16.14
CA SER A 416 10.74 -37.73 -15.78
C SER A 416 11.22 -39.14 -16.19
N ASP A 417 11.93 -39.24 -17.31
CA ASP A 417 12.57 -40.47 -17.78
C ASP A 417 13.76 -40.92 -16.91
N GLY A 418 14.29 -40.07 -16.04
CA GLY A 418 15.48 -40.34 -15.23
C GLY A 418 16.81 -39.99 -15.90
N PHE A 419 16.84 -39.14 -16.93
CA PHE A 419 18.10 -38.60 -17.48
C PHE A 419 18.59 -37.41 -16.65
N VAL A 420 19.88 -37.36 -16.33
CA VAL A 420 20.47 -36.26 -15.53
C VAL A 420 21.10 -35.22 -16.47
N ILE A 421 20.63 -33.98 -16.38
CA ILE A 421 21.00 -32.84 -17.24
C ILE A 421 21.67 -31.73 -16.43
N LEU A 422 22.61 -31.01 -17.04
CA LEU A 422 23.35 -29.94 -16.38
C LEU A 422 22.58 -28.61 -16.41
N LYS A 423 22.22 -28.07 -15.25
CA LYS A 423 21.51 -26.79 -15.10
C LYS A 423 22.46 -25.58 -15.09
N ARG A 424 23.71 -25.74 -14.65
CA ARG A 424 24.71 -24.66 -14.54
C ARG A 424 26.12 -25.19 -14.84
N VAL A 425 26.96 -24.39 -15.50
CA VAL A 425 28.37 -24.74 -15.79
C VAL A 425 29.12 -25.06 -14.49
N VAL A 426 29.85 -26.17 -14.49
CA VAL A 426 30.61 -26.66 -13.32
C VAL A 426 32.05 -26.14 -13.38
N LYS A 427 32.56 -25.65 -12.25
CA LYS A 427 33.95 -25.15 -12.10
C LYS A 427 34.85 -26.03 -11.22
N THR A 428 34.30 -27.10 -10.63
CA THR A 428 35.01 -28.05 -9.76
C THR A 428 35.46 -29.29 -10.55
N GLU A 429 36.45 -30.02 -10.04
CA GLU A 429 36.93 -31.28 -10.64
C GLU A 429 35.94 -32.45 -10.49
N SER A 430 35.07 -32.38 -9.49
CA SER A 430 33.95 -33.29 -9.30
C SER A 430 32.84 -32.64 -8.46
N PHE A 431 31.68 -33.27 -8.40
CA PHE A 431 30.62 -32.97 -7.44
C PHE A 431 29.80 -34.23 -7.14
N ALA A 432 29.28 -34.34 -5.92
CA ALA A 432 28.36 -35.39 -5.51
C ALA A 432 26.96 -34.82 -5.26
N LEU A 433 25.94 -35.64 -5.43
CA LEU A 433 24.53 -35.30 -5.19
C LEU A 433 23.72 -36.54 -4.77
N GLN A 434 22.56 -36.33 -4.18
CA GLN A 434 21.62 -37.41 -3.87
C GLN A 434 20.44 -37.35 -4.83
N LEU A 435 20.17 -38.47 -5.49
CA LEU A 435 18.98 -38.69 -6.29
C LEU A 435 17.87 -39.18 -5.38
N ARG A 436 16.65 -38.65 -5.56
CA ARG A 436 15.43 -39.14 -4.92
C ARG A 436 14.48 -39.65 -6.00
N ALA A 437 13.83 -40.78 -5.75
CA ALA A 437 12.74 -41.30 -6.58
C ALA A 437 11.49 -41.33 -5.70
N VAL A 438 10.44 -40.60 -6.08
CA VAL A 438 9.21 -40.42 -5.30
C VAL A 438 8.03 -40.97 -6.07
N ASP A 439 7.27 -41.90 -5.49
CA ASP A 439 5.96 -42.29 -6.02
C ASP A 439 4.95 -41.17 -5.74
N THR A 440 4.33 -40.64 -6.80
CA THR A 440 3.37 -39.53 -6.66
C THR A 440 1.96 -39.96 -6.23
N THR A 441 1.68 -41.25 -6.08
CA THR A 441 0.40 -41.77 -5.55
C THR A 441 0.44 -42.15 -4.06
N THR A 442 1.61 -42.51 -3.54
CA THR A 442 1.82 -42.95 -2.14
C THR A 442 2.72 -42.00 -1.34
N GLY A 443 3.44 -41.09 -2.01
CA GLY A 443 4.39 -40.16 -1.39
C GLY A 443 5.68 -40.80 -0.89
N GLU A 444 5.82 -42.13 -0.99
CA GLU A 444 7.02 -42.85 -0.57
C GLU A 444 8.19 -42.60 -1.52
N PHE A 445 9.41 -42.71 -0.99
CA PHE A 445 10.62 -42.43 -1.75
C PHE A 445 11.81 -43.30 -1.38
N GLY A 446 12.63 -43.60 -2.40
CA GLY A 446 13.98 -44.12 -2.24
C GLY A 446 15.03 -43.07 -2.58
N THR A 447 16.28 -43.29 -2.17
CA THR A 447 17.41 -42.41 -2.53
C THR A 447 18.64 -43.21 -2.97
N ALA A 448 19.52 -42.57 -3.74
CA ALA A 448 20.82 -43.09 -4.15
C ALA A 448 21.82 -41.94 -4.32
N ALA A 449 23.11 -42.19 -4.08
CA ALA A 449 24.16 -41.20 -4.33
C ALA A 449 24.63 -41.26 -5.79
N LEU A 450 24.89 -40.10 -6.40
CA LEU A 450 25.57 -39.96 -7.68
C LEU A 450 26.84 -39.11 -7.50
N SER A 451 27.99 -39.69 -7.82
CA SER A 451 29.27 -38.97 -7.96
C SER A 451 29.48 -38.59 -9.43
N VAL A 452 29.82 -37.33 -9.71
CA VAL A 452 30.05 -36.83 -11.06
C VAL A 452 31.49 -36.31 -11.16
N GLN A 453 32.31 -36.96 -11.99
CA GLN A 453 33.66 -36.48 -12.30
C GLN A 453 33.62 -35.51 -13.50
N VAL A 454 34.32 -34.38 -13.38
CA VAL A 454 34.46 -33.40 -14.47
C VAL A 454 35.77 -33.67 -15.21
N ILE A 455 35.66 -34.16 -16.44
CA ILE A 455 36.80 -34.45 -17.29
C ILE A 455 37.29 -33.13 -17.93
N PRO A 456 38.57 -32.75 -17.78
CA PRO A 456 39.11 -31.60 -18.51
C PRO A 456 39.01 -31.84 -20.03
N ALA A 457 38.50 -30.85 -20.76
CA ALA A 457 38.35 -30.93 -22.20
C ALA A 457 39.73 -31.13 -22.87
N VAL A 458 39.88 -32.23 -23.62
CA VAL A 458 41.10 -32.49 -24.39
C VAL A 458 41.21 -31.43 -25.48
N ALA A 459 42.27 -30.62 -25.40
CA ALA A 459 42.53 -29.55 -26.37
C ALA A 459 42.91 -30.14 -27.73
N ILE A 460 41.91 -30.38 -28.58
CA ILE A 460 42.12 -30.64 -30.01
C ILE A 460 42.62 -29.32 -30.63
N PRO A 461 43.84 -29.26 -31.20
CA PRO A 461 44.29 -28.06 -31.89
C PRO A 461 43.40 -27.82 -33.11
N SER A 462 42.78 -26.65 -33.17
CA SER A 462 41.91 -26.28 -34.29
C SER A 462 42.71 -26.25 -35.61
N PRO A 463 42.21 -26.84 -36.72
CA PRO A 463 42.88 -26.82 -38.03
C PRO A 463 42.74 -25.44 -38.74
N SER A 464 42.85 -24.36 -37.97
CA SER A 464 42.69 -22.97 -38.39
C SER A 464 43.98 -22.42 -39.01
N ASN A 465 44.48 -23.06 -40.08
CA ASN A 465 45.54 -22.49 -40.92
C ASN A 465 45.63 -23.06 -42.35
N VAL A 466 44.49 -23.39 -42.97
CA VAL A 466 44.40 -23.54 -44.44
C VAL A 466 44.06 -22.18 -45.05
N GLY A 467 45.09 -21.35 -45.27
CA GLY A 467 44.94 -20.06 -45.94
C GLY A 467 44.69 -20.26 -47.44
N TYR A 468 43.41 -20.21 -47.86
CA TYR A 468 43.02 -20.21 -49.27
C TYR A 468 43.71 -19.07 -50.03
N ARG A 469 44.26 -19.35 -51.22
CA ARG A 469 44.94 -18.33 -52.02
C ARG A 469 43.92 -17.53 -52.82
N PRO A 470 44.15 -16.22 -53.09
CA PRO A 470 43.20 -15.40 -53.85
C PRO A 470 42.81 -15.96 -55.23
N GLY A 471 43.66 -16.76 -55.86
CA GLY A 471 43.36 -17.45 -57.12
C GLY A 471 42.26 -18.51 -57.02
N ASP A 472 42.11 -19.17 -55.87
CA ASP A 472 41.13 -20.24 -55.66
C ASP A 472 39.70 -19.67 -55.60
N MET A 473 39.54 -18.49 -55.00
CA MET A 473 38.26 -17.76 -54.98
C MET A 473 37.95 -17.11 -56.35
N ALA A 474 38.96 -16.70 -57.11
CA ALA A 474 38.76 -16.22 -58.48
C ALA A 474 38.24 -17.33 -59.42
N LEU A 475 38.71 -18.56 -59.25
CA LEU A 475 38.21 -19.73 -59.99
C LEU A 475 36.73 -20.00 -59.68
N LEU A 476 36.34 -19.94 -58.40
CA LEU A 476 34.94 -20.10 -57.98
C LEU A 476 34.05 -19.00 -58.57
N GLY A 477 34.51 -17.74 -58.59
CA GLY A 477 33.83 -16.62 -59.22
C GLY A 477 33.60 -16.81 -60.72
N LEU A 478 34.60 -17.32 -61.46
CA LEU A 478 34.47 -17.63 -62.89
C LEU A 478 33.44 -18.74 -63.15
N VAL A 479 33.42 -19.80 -62.34
CA VAL A 479 32.42 -20.89 -62.48
C VAL A 479 31.01 -20.38 -62.21
N MET A 480 30.80 -19.55 -61.18
CA MET A 480 29.50 -18.96 -60.89
C MET A 480 29.04 -17.96 -61.97
N ALA A 481 29.95 -17.16 -62.51
CA ALA A 481 29.66 -16.27 -63.65
C ALA A 481 29.28 -17.06 -64.92
N ALA A 482 30.00 -18.14 -65.21
CA ALA A 482 29.68 -19.03 -66.33
C ALA A 482 28.30 -19.69 -66.18
N LEU A 483 27.94 -20.16 -64.97
CA LEU A 483 26.62 -20.71 -64.68
C LEU A 483 25.51 -19.66 -64.85
N LEU A 484 25.71 -18.42 -64.38
CA LEU A 484 24.73 -17.34 -64.57
C LEU A 484 24.52 -17.00 -66.05
N VAL A 485 25.58 -16.93 -66.85
CA VAL A 485 25.48 -16.73 -68.31
C VAL A 485 24.72 -17.89 -68.97
N LEU A 486 24.98 -19.14 -68.57
CA LEU A 486 24.28 -20.31 -69.07
C LEU A 486 22.78 -20.28 -68.70
N CYS A 487 22.44 -19.90 -67.47
CA CYS A 487 21.06 -19.70 -67.04
C CYS A 487 20.35 -18.59 -67.85
N LEU A 488 21.02 -17.45 -68.10
CA LEU A 488 20.46 -16.37 -68.92
C LEU A 488 20.26 -16.78 -70.39
N ILE A 489 21.15 -17.62 -70.96
CA ILE A 489 20.98 -18.21 -72.30
C ILE A 489 19.76 -19.15 -72.31
N VAL A 490 19.55 -19.98 -71.28
CA VAL A 490 18.38 -20.87 -71.18
C VAL A 490 17.08 -20.05 -71.04
N ILE A 491 17.08 -19.01 -70.20
CA ILE A 491 15.93 -18.10 -70.05
C ILE A 491 15.64 -17.37 -71.37
N GLY A 492 16.66 -16.84 -72.04
CA GLY A 492 16.53 -16.21 -73.36
C GLY A 492 16.02 -17.17 -74.44
N PHE A 493 16.44 -18.44 -74.42
CA PHE A 493 15.93 -19.48 -75.30
C PHE A 493 14.46 -19.81 -75.02
N LEU A 494 14.05 -19.89 -73.75
CA LEU A 494 12.65 -20.11 -73.36
C LEU A 494 11.76 -18.94 -73.79
N ILE A 495 12.18 -17.69 -73.55
CA ILE A 495 11.46 -16.49 -74.00
C ILE A 495 11.38 -16.43 -75.53
N SER A 496 12.48 -16.71 -76.23
CA SER A 496 12.51 -16.79 -77.71
C SER A 496 11.56 -17.88 -78.23
N ARG A 497 11.50 -19.05 -77.58
CA ARG A 497 10.61 -20.15 -77.96
C ARG A 497 9.13 -19.83 -77.70
N LEU A 498 8.82 -19.05 -76.67
CA LEU A 498 7.48 -18.50 -76.43
C LEU A 498 7.11 -17.46 -77.50
N TRP A 499 7.98 -16.48 -77.77
CA TRP A 499 7.70 -15.40 -78.74
C TRP A 499 7.64 -15.88 -80.19
N LYS A 500 8.35 -16.96 -80.54
CA LYS A 500 8.31 -17.58 -81.87
C LYS A 500 7.14 -18.57 -82.06
N GLY A 501 6.27 -18.72 -81.05
CA GLY A 501 5.14 -19.66 -81.02
C GLY A 501 3.75 -19.03 -81.11
N ASN A 502 3.63 -17.71 -81.33
CA ASN A 502 2.35 -17.00 -81.27
C ASN A 502 1.55 -17.12 -82.60
N ALA A 503 0.84 -18.24 -82.77
CA ALA A 503 -0.06 -18.46 -83.92
C ALA A 503 -1.29 -19.37 -83.64
N SER A 504 -1.70 -19.56 -82.38
CA SER A 504 -3.08 -19.97 -82.03
C SER A 504 -3.30 -19.95 -80.51
N MET A 505 -4.56 -19.66 -80.14
CA MET A 505 -5.16 -19.69 -78.80
C MET A 505 -4.60 -18.67 -77.78
N ASP A 506 -5.38 -17.74 -77.21
CA ASP A 506 -6.84 -17.53 -77.27
C ASP A 506 -7.68 -18.77 -76.94
N LYS A 507 -7.93 -18.95 -75.64
CA LYS A 507 -8.45 -20.16 -74.94
C LYS A 507 -7.35 -21.16 -74.57
N ILE A 508 -6.64 -20.88 -73.47
CA ILE A 508 -6.77 -21.62 -72.19
C ILE A 508 -6.39 -20.62 -71.08
N CYS A 509 -7.34 -19.76 -70.75
CA CYS A 509 -7.33 -18.93 -69.53
C CYS A 509 -8.77 -18.61 -69.10
N GLU A 510 -9.66 -19.59 -69.24
CA GLU A 510 -11.10 -19.48 -68.95
C GLU A 510 -11.54 -20.58 -67.97
N CYS A 511 -10.82 -20.65 -66.85
CA CYS A 511 -11.29 -21.20 -65.58
C CYS A 511 -11.03 -20.17 -64.44
N LEU A 512 -10.86 -18.89 -64.79
CA LEU A 512 -10.61 -17.78 -63.88
C LEU A 512 -11.48 -16.58 -64.28
N GLY A 513 -12.53 -16.33 -63.50
CA GLY A 513 -13.47 -15.22 -63.69
C GLY A 513 -14.66 -15.54 -64.62
N PRO A 514 -15.67 -14.64 -64.68
CA PRO A 514 -15.69 -13.32 -64.07
C PRO A 514 -16.75 -13.12 -62.97
N CYS A 515 -16.38 -12.39 -61.91
CA CYS A 515 -17.15 -11.22 -61.44
C CYS A 515 -16.31 -10.41 -60.42
N LEU A 516 -15.55 -9.43 -60.93
CA LEU A 516 -14.88 -8.41 -60.11
C LEU A 516 -15.85 -7.30 -59.73
N LYS A 517 -15.95 -7.01 -58.42
CA LYS A 517 -16.22 -5.71 -57.75
C LYS A 517 -16.44 -5.97 -56.25
N SER A 518 -15.88 -5.20 -55.30
CA SER A 518 -14.95 -4.07 -55.42
C SER A 518 -14.12 -3.94 -54.13
N ASP A 519 -12.84 -3.62 -54.32
CA ASP A 519 -11.91 -2.84 -53.48
C ASP A 519 -11.74 -3.12 -51.96
N GLN A 520 -10.63 -3.84 -51.70
CA GLN A 520 -9.54 -3.50 -50.76
C GLN A 520 -9.67 -3.55 -49.21
N HIS A 521 -8.59 -4.13 -48.64
CA HIS A 521 -8.05 -4.01 -47.28
C HIS A 521 -8.91 -4.38 -46.05
N ARG A 522 -8.64 -5.60 -45.54
CA ARG A 522 -8.41 -5.80 -44.10
C ARG A 522 -7.35 -6.88 -43.88
N SER A 523 -6.42 -6.63 -42.95
CA SER A 523 -5.43 -7.60 -42.47
C SER A 523 -6.00 -8.45 -41.33
N GLY A 524 -5.41 -9.63 -41.10
CA GLY A 524 -5.78 -10.56 -40.02
C GLY A 524 -4.60 -11.46 -39.66
N HIS A 525 -4.68 -12.10 -38.49
CA HIS A 525 -3.59 -12.89 -37.90
C HIS A 525 -2.93 -13.89 -38.87
N ARG A 526 -1.62 -14.07 -38.70
CA ARG A 526 -0.94 -15.34 -38.97
C ARG A 526 -0.76 -16.09 -37.66
N ASP A 527 -1.06 -17.38 -37.69
CA ASP A 527 -0.53 -18.33 -36.71
C ASP A 527 0.28 -19.42 -37.43
N SER A 528 1.05 -20.19 -36.67
CA SER A 528 2.20 -20.95 -37.18
C SER A 528 1.86 -22.30 -37.85
N LEU A 529 2.65 -22.66 -38.87
CA LEU A 529 2.61 -23.97 -39.54
C LEU A 529 3.60 -24.93 -38.87
N GLN A 530 3.11 -26.12 -38.51
CA GLN A 530 3.89 -27.17 -37.86
C GLN A 530 4.19 -28.30 -38.85
N TYR A 531 5.44 -28.74 -38.93
CA TYR A 531 5.88 -29.85 -39.80
C TYR A 531 6.03 -31.15 -39.01
N THR A 532 5.44 -32.24 -39.52
CA THR A 532 5.69 -33.62 -39.08
C THR A 532 6.37 -34.40 -40.20
N ASN A 533 7.50 -35.04 -39.92
CA ASN A 533 8.20 -35.92 -40.86
C ASN A 533 7.84 -37.39 -40.55
N ASP A 534 7.11 -38.04 -41.46
CA ASP A 534 6.95 -39.50 -41.46
C ASP A 534 7.93 -40.14 -42.44
N GLY A 535 8.68 -41.14 -41.98
CA GLY A 535 9.61 -41.90 -42.82
C GLY A 535 10.33 -43.03 -42.07
N PHE A 536 10.55 -44.16 -42.76
CA PHE A 536 11.20 -45.41 -42.31
C PHE A 536 10.41 -46.34 -41.36
N GLN A 537 9.56 -47.20 -41.94
CA GLN A 537 9.43 -48.61 -41.52
C GLN A 537 9.10 -49.53 -42.72
N THR A 538 10.06 -50.36 -43.16
CA THR A 538 9.81 -51.54 -44.01
C THR A 538 10.96 -52.56 -43.88
N GLU A 539 10.75 -53.68 -43.17
CA GLU A 539 11.31 -55.02 -43.49
C GLU A 539 10.81 -56.09 -42.49
N GLY A 540 10.53 -57.31 -42.97
CA GLY A 540 10.16 -58.48 -42.15
C GLY A 540 8.75 -58.42 -41.51
N ASP A 541 7.88 -59.43 -41.57
CA ASP A 541 8.05 -60.83 -42.00
C ASP A 541 6.68 -61.40 -42.46
N ALA A 542 6.63 -62.63 -42.99
CA ALA A 542 5.43 -63.17 -43.63
C ALA A 542 5.09 -64.62 -43.27
N SER A 543 3.90 -64.87 -42.69
CA SER A 543 3.15 -66.13 -42.92
C SER A 543 1.68 -66.19 -42.45
N ARG A 544 0.83 -66.59 -43.40
CA ARG A 544 -0.30 -67.55 -43.27
C ARG A 544 -1.50 -67.28 -42.33
N GLY A 545 -2.64 -66.96 -42.98
CA GLY A 545 -3.96 -67.54 -42.67
C GLY A 545 -4.91 -66.66 -41.81
N GLY A 546 -6.21 -66.54 -42.09
CA GLY A 546 -6.97 -66.91 -43.30
C GLY A 546 -8.39 -67.43 -43.02
N GLY A 547 -9.44 -66.76 -43.53
CA GLY A 547 -10.79 -67.35 -43.54
C GLY A 547 -12.00 -66.40 -43.62
N LYS A 548 -12.61 -66.33 -44.82
CA LYS A 548 -14.07 -66.25 -45.11
C LYS A 548 -14.98 -65.17 -44.45
N ARG A 549 -15.62 -64.37 -45.35
CA ARG A 549 -17.08 -64.05 -45.48
C ARG A 549 -17.79 -63.34 -44.30
N SER A 550 -18.80 -62.48 -44.47
CA SER A 550 -19.77 -62.20 -45.58
C SER A 550 -20.14 -60.68 -45.55
N ASN A 551 -20.35 -59.94 -46.66
CA ASN A 551 -21.56 -59.84 -47.52
C ASN A 551 -22.89 -59.75 -46.73
N HIS A 552 -23.87 -58.85 -46.97
CA HIS A 552 -24.16 -57.72 -47.92
C HIS A 552 -25.41 -56.97 -47.37
N GLU A 553 -25.86 -55.74 -47.71
CA GLU A 553 -25.37 -54.54 -48.44
C GLU A 553 -25.96 -53.30 -47.63
N GLY A 554 -26.34 -52.09 -48.08
CA GLY A 554 -26.31 -51.44 -49.40
C GLY A 554 -26.91 -50.02 -49.48
N ARG A 555 -26.30 -49.21 -50.37
CA ARG A 555 -26.78 -48.01 -51.12
C ARG A 555 -27.85 -47.03 -50.57
N ASN A 556 -27.37 -45.82 -50.24
CA ASN A 556 -27.70 -44.50 -50.81
C ASN A 556 -29.02 -44.27 -51.58
N ARG A 557 -29.69 -43.13 -51.28
CA ARG A 557 -29.70 -41.93 -52.18
C ARG A 557 -30.16 -40.63 -51.48
N HIS A 558 -29.97 -39.49 -52.16
CA HIS A 558 -30.10 -38.11 -51.66
C HIS A 558 -31.45 -37.43 -52.00
N CYS A 559 -31.57 -36.18 -51.46
CA CYS A 559 -32.37 -35.01 -51.90
C CYS A 559 -33.60 -34.67 -51.02
N SER A 560 -33.97 -33.39 -50.75
CA SER A 560 -33.29 -32.08 -50.88
C SER A 560 -34.14 -30.97 -50.21
N SER A 561 -33.58 -29.74 -50.08
CA SER A 561 -34.29 -28.43 -50.05
C SER A 561 -34.90 -27.86 -48.73
N CYS A 562 -34.25 -26.79 -48.22
CA CYS A 562 -34.76 -25.47 -47.74
C CYS A 562 -36.01 -25.32 -46.81
N GLY A 563 -35.99 -24.36 -45.87
CA GLY A 563 -37.25 -23.86 -45.26
C GLY A 563 -37.30 -22.95 -44.01
N ILE A 564 -36.47 -21.90 -43.88
CA ILE A 564 -36.78 -20.58 -43.25
C ILE A 564 -37.81 -20.46 -42.06
N PHE A 565 -37.28 -20.03 -40.89
CA PHE A 565 -37.82 -19.09 -39.87
C PHE A 565 -39.12 -19.32 -39.03
N SER A 566 -38.94 -18.96 -37.74
CA SER A 566 -39.80 -18.12 -36.87
C SER A 566 -40.61 -18.75 -35.71
N ASN A 567 -40.81 -17.92 -34.69
CA ASN A 567 -41.35 -18.24 -33.36
C ASN A 567 -42.88 -18.45 -33.36
N HIS A 568 -43.42 -19.20 -32.39
CA HIS A 568 -44.30 -18.67 -31.33
C HIS A 568 -44.78 -19.75 -30.33
N VAL A 569 -45.37 -19.31 -29.21
CA VAL A 569 -45.67 -20.04 -27.95
C VAL A 569 -46.93 -19.39 -27.32
N PRO A 570 -47.78 -20.03 -26.48
CA PRO A 570 -48.21 -21.44 -26.33
C PRO A 570 -49.76 -21.60 -26.40
N LYS A 571 -50.31 -22.80 -26.10
CA LYS A 571 -51.39 -23.07 -25.09
C LYS A 571 -52.11 -24.40 -25.34
N GLY A 572 -52.60 -25.06 -24.27
CA GLY A 572 -53.60 -26.15 -24.35
C GLY A 572 -53.50 -27.21 -23.26
N SER A 573 -54.26 -27.07 -22.16
CA SER A 573 -54.51 -28.16 -21.20
C SER A 573 -55.71 -29.02 -21.65
N PRO A 574 -55.87 -30.24 -21.11
CA PRO A 574 -56.92 -30.39 -20.10
C PRO A 574 -56.54 -31.29 -18.90
N SER A 575 -57.46 -31.42 -17.95
CA SER A 575 -57.31 -32.08 -16.64
C SER A 575 -58.16 -33.35 -16.49
N VAL A 576 -57.87 -34.18 -15.47
CA VAL A 576 -58.84 -34.81 -14.53
C VAL A 576 -58.10 -35.57 -13.39
N ARG A 577 -58.79 -35.84 -12.26
CA ARG A 577 -58.30 -36.52 -11.01
C ARG A 577 -59.10 -37.85 -10.79
N PRO A 578 -59.30 -38.50 -9.59
CA PRO A 578 -58.72 -38.36 -8.23
C PRO A 578 -58.47 -39.67 -7.38
N SER A 579 -58.05 -39.47 -6.10
CA SER A 579 -58.13 -40.40 -4.92
C SER A 579 -56.92 -41.33 -4.68
N ARG A 580 -56.48 -41.70 -3.45
CA ARG A 580 -56.88 -41.53 -2.02
C ARG A 580 -55.57 -41.31 -1.17
N LYS A 581 -55.54 -41.25 0.19
CA LYS A 581 -56.19 -40.40 1.22
C LYS A 581 -55.68 -40.80 2.64
N GLY A 582 -55.09 -39.86 3.41
CA GLY A 582 -54.83 -39.97 4.87
C GLY A 582 -53.37 -40.27 5.27
N ARG A 583 -52.93 -40.10 6.53
CA ARG A 583 -53.41 -39.29 7.70
C ARG A 583 -52.31 -39.38 8.81
N GLY A 584 -52.10 -38.35 9.63
CA GLY A 584 -51.00 -38.29 10.62
C GLY A 584 -50.00 -37.16 10.26
N ASP A 585 -49.88 -35.97 10.86
CA ASP A 585 -50.20 -35.40 12.19
C ASP A 585 -48.91 -35.22 13.04
N GLY A 586 -48.61 -33.98 13.48
CA GLY A 586 -47.33 -33.61 14.11
C GLY A 586 -46.81 -32.18 13.79
N ASP A 587 -46.99 -31.27 14.75
CA ASP A 587 -46.61 -29.85 14.81
C ASP A 587 -45.07 -29.60 14.91
N GLU A 588 -44.48 -28.40 14.80
CA GLU A 588 -44.83 -27.08 14.23
C GLU A 588 -43.51 -26.26 14.10
N TYR A 589 -43.36 -25.42 13.07
CA TYR A 589 -42.32 -24.37 13.02
C TYR A 589 -42.91 -23.03 12.55
N GLY A 590 -43.23 -22.17 13.50
CA GLY A 590 -43.94 -20.90 13.25
C GLY A 590 -43.06 -19.79 12.69
N MET A 591 -42.91 -19.70 11.36
CA MET A 591 -42.45 -18.46 10.72
C MET A 591 -43.54 -17.38 10.77
N ARG A 592 -43.18 -16.16 11.19
CA ARG A 592 -43.97 -14.95 10.96
C ARG A 592 -43.20 -13.96 10.09
N SER A 593 -43.72 -13.70 8.90
CA SER A 593 -43.39 -12.53 8.09
C SER A 593 -44.68 -11.76 7.79
N MET A 594 -44.61 -10.42 7.76
CA MET A 594 -45.54 -9.48 7.09
C MET A 594 -45.36 -8.05 7.63
N ALA A 595 -44.72 -7.17 6.86
CA ALA A 595 -45.09 -5.75 6.75
C ALA A 595 -44.29 -5.07 5.61
N ASN A 596 -44.98 -4.57 4.58
CA ASN A 596 -44.38 -3.76 3.51
C ASN A 596 -44.62 -2.25 3.77
N LYS A 597 -43.56 -1.43 3.69
CA LYS A 597 -43.47 -0.04 3.14
C LYS A 597 -42.28 0.68 3.77
N GLN A 598 -41.42 1.40 3.03
CA GLN A 598 -41.72 2.63 2.27
C GLN A 598 -40.62 2.89 1.20
N ARG A 599 -40.88 3.72 0.17
CA ARG A 599 -39.90 4.09 -0.88
C ARG A 599 -39.52 5.59 -0.83
N ARG A 600 -38.22 5.88 -0.78
CA ARG A 600 -37.53 7.06 -1.37
C ARG A 600 -36.18 6.52 -1.91
N LYS A 601 -35.79 6.62 -3.19
CA LYS A 601 -35.52 7.76 -4.10
C LYS A 601 -34.26 8.56 -3.72
N GLU A 602 -33.47 8.87 -4.77
CA GLU A 602 -32.08 9.33 -4.78
C GLU A 602 -31.04 8.23 -4.47
N GLY A 603 -29.92 8.07 -5.20
CA GLY A 603 -29.51 8.78 -6.44
C GLY A 603 -28.19 8.24 -7.04
N GLN A 604 -28.20 7.07 -7.69
CA GLN A 604 -26.99 6.47 -8.26
C GLN A 604 -26.42 7.26 -9.45
N LYS A 605 -25.18 7.75 -9.33
CA LYS A 605 -24.35 8.21 -10.46
C LYS A 605 -23.51 7.05 -10.99
N THR A 606 -23.96 6.41 -12.07
CA THR A 606 -23.09 5.53 -12.88
C THR A 606 -22.22 6.39 -13.78
N VAL A 607 -20.91 6.39 -13.56
CA VAL A 607 -19.96 7.04 -14.48
C VAL A 607 -19.74 6.12 -15.68
N TRP A 608 -19.99 6.65 -16.88
CA TRP A 608 -19.61 6.00 -18.13
C TRP A 608 -18.26 6.55 -18.56
N PHE A 609 -17.26 5.68 -18.70
CA PHE A 609 -16.08 5.98 -19.50
C PHE A 609 -16.30 5.47 -20.92
N LYS A 610 -15.93 6.30 -21.88
CA LYS A 610 -16.03 6.01 -23.32
C LYS A 610 -14.62 5.92 -23.85
N GLU A 611 -14.25 4.76 -24.38
CA GLU A 611 -12.96 4.57 -25.04
C GLU A 611 -12.87 5.39 -26.33
N SER A 612 -11.65 5.84 -26.63
CA SER A 612 -11.30 6.45 -27.91
C SER A 612 -9.84 6.13 -28.24
N GLU A 613 -9.67 5.22 -29.19
CA GLU A 613 -8.53 5.12 -30.11
C GLU A 613 -8.26 6.51 -30.75
N ASP A 614 -7.05 6.91 -31.15
CA ASP A 614 -5.77 6.20 -31.33
C ASP A 614 -4.58 7.09 -30.91
N SER A 615 -3.49 6.49 -30.43
CA SER A 615 -2.12 6.87 -30.83
C SER A 615 -1.13 5.77 -30.39
N SER A 616 -0.63 5.01 -31.35
CA SER A 616 0.45 4.04 -31.16
C SER A 616 1.79 4.64 -31.58
N ASP A 617 2.73 4.78 -30.65
CA ASP A 617 4.18 4.70 -30.88
C ASP A 617 4.89 4.68 -29.51
N ILE A 618 5.47 3.54 -29.14
CA ILE A 618 6.33 3.38 -27.96
C ILE A 618 7.51 2.49 -28.36
N GLU A 619 8.72 3.04 -28.28
CA GLU A 619 9.96 2.27 -28.43
C GLU A 619 10.19 1.39 -27.19
N VAL A 620 10.60 0.14 -27.41
CA VAL A 620 10.95 -0.80 -26.33
C VAL A 620 12.46 -0.99 -26.32
N GLU A 621 13.15 -0.23 -25.47
CA GLU A 621 14.57 -0.42 -25.20
C GLU A 621 14.78 -1.59 -24.23
N ILE A 622 15.63 -2.55 -24.61
CA ILE A 622 15.85 -3.79 -23.85
C ILE A 622 17.02 -3.58 -22.87
N ILE A 623 16.70 -3.29 -21.62
CA ILE A 623 17.67 -3.29 -20.51
C ILE A 623 17.83 -4.73 -19.99
N PRO A 624 19.04 -5.32 -19.97
CA PRO A 624 19.24 -6.70 -19.58
C PRO A 624 19.34 -6.90 -18.06
N ASP A 625 18.66 -7.93 -17.53
CA ASP A 625 18.75 -8.34 -16.13
C ASP A 625 20.19 -8.74 -15.74
N THR A 626 20.75 -8.01 -14.77
CA THR A 626 22.02 -8.36 -14.11
C THR A 626 21.84 -8.36 -12.60
N VAL A 627 21.19 -9.40 -12.08
CA VAL A 627 21.02 -9.61 -10.64
C VAL A 627 22.37 -9.96 -9.99
N GLY A 628 23.05 -8.92 -9.52
CA GLY A 628 24.20 -9.05 -8.62
C GLY A 628 23.76 -9.58 -7.25
N ARG A 629 24.41 -10.65 -6.80
CA ARG A 629 24.25 -11.21 -5.46
C ARG A 629 24.97 -10.30 -4.46
N VAL A 630 24.27 -9.80 -3.45
CA VAL A 630 24.90 -9.26 -2.23
C VAL A 630 24.88 -10.39 -1.19
N GLU A 631 26.00 -10.58 -0.52
CA GLU A 631 26.19 -11.56 0.55
C GLU A 631 26.37 -10.79 1.87
N GLU A 632 25.86 -11.32 2.98
CA GLU A 632 26.00 -10.73 4.31
C GLU A 632 27.35 -11.14 4.91
N GLU A 633 28.27 -10.19 5.13
CA GLU A 633 29.44 -10.42 5.98
C GLU A 633 29.68 -9.24 6.95
N THR A 634 29.56 -9.59 8.24
CA THR A 634 30.37 -9.14 9.40
C THR A 634 30.58 -7.65 9.71
N GLU A 635 30.23 -7.30 10.95
CA GLU A 635 30.81 -6.17 11.70
C GLU A 635 32.23 -6.54 12.18
N GLU A 636 33.25 -5.72 11.88
CA GLU A 636 34.48 -5.59 12.67
C GLU A 636 34.90 -4.11 12.73
N GLU A 637 35.57 -3.74 13.82
CA GLU A 637 36.09 -2.39 14.08
C GLU A 637 37.35 -2.10 13.23
N LEU A 638 37.69 -0.82 13.00
CA LEU A 638 39.09 -0.37 12.94
C LEU A 638 39.25 1.17 12.99
N ASP A 639 40.42 1.59 13.46
CA ASP A 639 40.81 2.97 13.77
C ASP A 639 40.88 3.93 12.58
N MET A 640 40.81 5.24 12.87
CA MET A 640 40.92 6.31 11.88
C MET A 640 41.98 7.36 12.24
N GLU A 641 43.27 7.04 12.03
CA GLU A 641 44.31 8.07 11.86
C GLU A 641 44.25 8.65 10.43
N GLY A 642 44.12 9.97 10.30
CA GLY A 642 43.91 10.62 9.00
C GLY A 642 44.20 12.13 8.99
N VAL A 643 45.47 12.50 9.16
CA VAL A 643 45.88 13.92 9.28
C VAL A 643 45.68 14.71 7.98
N VAL A 644 44.89 15.79 8.06
CA VAL A 644 45.02 16.97 7.18
C VAL A 644 45.11 18.22 8.07
N ARG A 645 46.02 19.14 7.74
CA ARG A 645 46.23 20.41 8.46
C ARG A 645 45.63 21.56 7.67
N ASP A 646 45.19 22.61 8.37
CA ASP A 646 45.14 23.97 7.83
C ASP A 646 45.48 24.99 8.96
N PRO A 647 46.21 26.12 8.72
CA PRO A 647 46.83 26.88 9.81
C PRO A 647 46.43 28.37 9.90
N ALA A 648 45.61 28.77 10.89
CA ALA A 648 45.51 30.17 11.35
C ALA A 648 44.77 30.39 12.68
N ALA A 649 45.48 30.48 13.82
CA ALA A 649 45.14 31.32 15.00
C ALA A 649 46.24 31.19 16.08
N PRO A 650 46.56 32.25 16.86
CA PRO A 650 47.56 32.18 17.93
C PRO A 650 47.00 31.66 19.26
N LEU A 651 47.83 30.90 19.99
CA LEU A 651 47.62 30.57 21.40
C LEU A 651 47.85 31.79 22.31
N ARG A 652 47.29 31.73 23.52
CA ARG A 652 47.64 32.61 24.64
C ARG A 652 47.86 31.74 25.89
N GLU A 653 49.00 31.90 26.54
CA GLU A 653 49.44 31.04 27.63
C GLU A 653 49.01 31.53 29.02
N SER A 654 48.77 30.56 29.90
CA SER A 654 48.98 30.59 31.35
C SER A 654 49.07 29.11 31.76
N GLU A 655 50.21 28.58 32.22
CA GLU A 655 50.74 28.77 33.57
C GLU A 655 49.71 28.38 34.65
N GLY A 656 49.96 27.39 35.51
CA GLY A 656 51.13 26.48 35.63
C GLY A 656 51.06 25.63 36.91
N GLU A 657 52.13 24.88 37.21
CA GLU A 657 52.50 24.34 38.54
C GLU A 657 51.56 23.25 39.17
N GLN A 658 52.02 22.24 39.91
CA GLN A 658 53.36 21.66 40.10
C GLN A 658 53.28 20.21 40.65
N GLU A 659 54.44 19.52 40.63
CA GLU A 659 55.02 18.54 41.61
C GLU A 659 54.19 17.92 42.77
N SER A 660 54.48 16.70 43.27
CA SER A 660 55.34 15.59 42.80
C SER A 660 55.10 14.32 43.67
N GLU A 661 55.68 13.17 43.27
CA GLU A 661 56.31 12.11 44.13
C GLU A 661 55.53 11.45 45.31
N SER A 662 55.84 10.20 45.75
CA SER A 662 56.57 9.08 45.13
C SER A 662 56.30 7.76 45.89
N ALA A 663 56.63 6.63 45.25
CA ALA A 663 57.17 5.37 45.78
C ALA A 663 56.70 4.74 47.11
N GLY A 664 56.44 3.41 47.07
CA GLY A 664 56.84 2.50 48.17
C GLY A 664 55.84 1.37 48.52
N PRO A 665 56.16 0.08 48.27
CA PRO A 665 55.37 -1.08 48.73
C PRO A 665 55.95 -1.75 49.98
N ASP A 666 55.26 -2.74 50.59
CA ASP A 666 55.71 -4.15 50.62
C ASP A 666 54.81 -5.18 51.35
N GLU A 667 55.05 -6.46 51.04
CA GLU A 667 54.81 -7.74 51.76
C GLU A 667 53.45 -8.18 52.36
N GLU A 668 52.81 -9.14 51.68
CA GLU A 668 52.63 -10.56 52.08
C GLU A 668 52.29 -10.96 53.55
N LYS A 669 51.11 -11.60 53.79
CA LYS A 669 51.00 -13.04 54.24
C LYS A 669 49.60 -13.63 54.50
N ASP A 670 49.34 -14.74 53.80
CA ASP A 670 48.88 -16.09 54.25
C ASP A 670 47.76 -16.31 55.30
N ARG A 671 46.77 -17.14 54.90
CA ARG A 671 45.88 -18.07 55.67
C ARG A 671 45.01 -17.59 56.86
N GLY A 672 43.69 -17.77 56.69
CA GLY A 672 42.69 -17.96 57.75
C GLY A 672 41.51 -18.82 57.24
N LYS A 673 40.96 -19.75 58.04
CA LYS A 673 40.12 -20.86 57.54
C LYS A 673 38.79 -21.03 58.31
N GLU A 674 37.78 -21.54 57.61
CA GLU A 674 36.63 -22.35 58.09
C GLU A 674 35.35 -21.73 58.73
N LYS A 675 34.20 -22.26 58.23
CA LYS A 675 32.85 -22.43 58.86
C LYS A 675 31.95 -21.19 59.04
N GLY A 676 30.61 -21.31 58.91
CA GLY A 676 29.78 -22.47 58.52
C GLY A 676 28.26 -22.25 58.77
N GLY A 677 27.42 -23.20 58.32
CA GLY A 677 25.93 -23.18 58.39
C GLY A 677 25.29 -22.89 57.01
N GLU A 678 24.56 -23.79 56.35
CA GLU A 678 23.22 -24.40 56.67
C GLU A 678 22.06 -23.42 56.39
N GLU A 679 21.17 -23.69 55.44
CA GLU A 679 19.98 -24.60 55.50
C GLU A 679 18.92 -24.12 56.53
N ARG A 680 17.60 -24.10 56.24
CA ARG A 680 16.84 -24.72 55.13
C ARG A 680 15.43 -24.07 54.95
N GLU A 681 14.74 -24.45 53.87
CA GLU A 681 13.27 -24.60 53.67
C GLU A 681 12.28 -23.49 54.10
N GLY A 682 11.41 -23.11 53.15
CA GLY A 682 10.28 -22.20 53.32
C GLY A 682 9.45 -22.10 52.05
#